data_AF-A0A1I2X2I8-F1
#
_entry.id   AF-A0A1I2X2I8-F1
#
_cell.length_a   1.000
_cell.length_b   1.000
_cell.length_c   1.000
_cell.angle_alpha   90.00
_cell.angle_beta   90.00
_cell.angle_gamma   90.00
#
_symmetry.space_group_name_H-M   'P 1'
#
loop_
_entity.id
_entity.type
_entity.pdbx_description
1 polymer ?
#
loop_
_entity_poly.entity_id
_entity_poly.type
_entity_poly.pdbx_seq_one_letter_code
_entity_poly.pdbx_strand_id
1 'polypeptide(L)'
;MKNPESIISSNLEFLDRQKIISANQHRLFTIDSIRDTFILVKDRELGETFPYRISELNVGDPIILKINRVIPGRVEMEDSVLNFMQNREVNHFKILRNEYPYLHLQKADSSFSFLCRTDQPVHKNKKKLDLRVNGFDLVRNVPLIEESNFLSSHSDPLLSTFDFEKKTRVKVKDQIHSEESIQLLISHEDKEFFVKGYTHQVNDNSIEELDLVLRLENGKLTLNQDRNSLVKSRYQKETLDSFKFLRCEYSPEKEKEVLFFEDDFGYVHSILAPDFLNQDQINEFEKGKFYNLWIKDIAENGFMVLFINHFRTNKNSFISPERLFTELGIPEYLEEEFPKIEAEFTTNPYFNNPLYKNPFDSLKKKENLWILSFGNCLDVFVDNLVFLGRPKEAIKILDLLIKIEHWLLGANDFLESFKTENRQNIIDKANEQIDLGKDKLKILEKINDGNPTAIIEELIRIAESADQPSIRDLQKIQFKFFALPTDQVSGTKDLLLLMVRLVQKVPNDIHFHFSLCKTLEKHIIHFRNQLNLTGRERFWEKDQLHQLKEKLFISIQLLALQINLDSNSSNQELQVHRSARICRFVALIYWDKDLGFEWINRSVKIITGEHILKIPIEKIESLPENLDWLSAIINRMKNLSSPRLYYKNGGVILKENQNWRVLGPAYQAQITFEPNYPTHQIGSYFDGLIEVHTLGKPKFSFNDSSSASQLGEHWKAYYQDNATDASFKFLKKGELITVEFQSILSTNPNLGFVKILDPGTFTQGGIHILQVSSVHIKGLNGILSPGDRFKARFIKSVDKKARISLKEDLVLLMKDKSEQITQTIFKVLMTNGTIAFGITKEGLYASYLFENAATEPQESHFHYFYPEADQSHKYEYVHGTLGQEVDTFFDEKKVLRKFIEKNLLISPKTELPHKEDSIVYNYVQEIIWSCETILNFPKISDSTKLAYIYLAKLLSSLLKNSKSFYLDEMAKYFTFLMKIKEEGILSAVEDIKPISEETIRNFPKVQKIQKIYDAVSFYPKAESSEGFLDKIKNSSSSDESDMIEFLMGMWILQKQNAINQRLIQRIFHSKLSILDTDTSSQLIEDELQISERQSITKVTPLNLGKENKNQEFKSSIIYDPESSSPNPEIQEFNILKTIAGFLNASGGDLYIGVNDQGDIIGLAKDYKFFGEKTNADSYERHLRKLIIRDFNKDISSQIEIQIIESEKVEYAKIQIPAYHVPVSLKNRFFQRQGNETREIVGQDLILFMERKFKSTNQPSD
;
A
#
# COMPACT_ATOMS: atom_id res chain seq x y z
N MET A 1 9.42 29.24 41.74
CA MET A 1 8.43 28.34 42.34
C MET A 1 8.39 28.61 43.84
N LYS A 2 7.20 28.75 44.45
CA LYS A 2 7.07 28.78 45.92
C LYS A 2 7.62 27.45 46.49
N ASN A 3 8.22 27.49 47.68
CA ASN A 3 8.75 26.30 48.35
C ASN A 3 7.61 25.25 48.52
N PRO A 4 7.74 24.00 48.00
CA PRO A 4 6.68 22.99 48.05
C PRO A 4 6.18 22.73 49.49
N GLU A 5 7.05 22.87 50.49
CA GLU A 5 6.66 22.76 51.90
C GLU A 5 5.61 23.80 52.33
N SER A 6 5.66 25.03 51.78
CA SER A 6 4.68 26.08 52.11
C SER A 6 3.29 25.77 51.56
N ILE A 7 3.19 25.23 50.34
CA ILE A 7 1.92 24.86 49.70
C ILE A 7 1.30 23.65 50.40
N ILE A 8 2.14 22.68 50.76
CA ILE A 8 1.71 21.48 51.48
C ILE A 8 1.20 21.85 52.88
N SER A 9 1.90 22.74 53.59
CA SER A 9 1.48 23.20 54.92
C SER A 9 0.10 23.88 54.93
N SER A 10 -0.22 24.67 53.90
CA SER A 10 -1.52 25.35 53.76
C SER A 10 -2.67 24.43 53.36
N ASN A 11 -2.38 23.28 52.75
CA ASN A 11 -3.39 22.34 52.24
C ASN A 11 -3.54 21.09 53.12
N LEU A 12 -2.92 21.07 54.32
CA LEU A 12 -2.95 19.94 55.26
C LEU A 12 -4.35 19.52 55.72
N GLU A 13 -5.32 20.43 55.66
CA GLU A 13 -6.73 20.17 56.03
C GLU A 13 -7.46 19.29 55.01
N PHE A 14 -6.99 19.23 53.76
CA PHE A 14 -7.60 18.48 52.66
C PHE A 14 -7.03 17.06 52.49
N LEU A 15 -6.03 16.70 53.30
CA LEU A 15 -5.32 15.42 53.19
C LEU A 15 -5.95 14.34 54.07
N ASP A 16 -6.15 13.17 53.50
CA ASP A 16 -6.62 11.99 54.22
C ASP A 16 -5.47 11.37 55.04
N ARG A 17 -5.71 11.20 56.34
CA ARG A 17 -4.73 10.66 57.32
C ARG A 17 -5.13 9.29 57.86
N GLN A 18 -6.15 8.63 57.28
CA GLN A 18 -6.54 7.29 57.70
C GLN A 18 -5.44 6.28 57.35
N LYS A 19 -5.18 5.29 58.21
CA LYS A 19 -4.19 4.22 57.95
C LYS A 19 -4.68 3.14 56.96
N ILE A 20 -5.57 3.51 56.05
CA ILE A 20 -6.15 2.63 55.03
C ILE A 20 -6.17 3.40 53.71
N ILE A 21 -5.63 2.78 52.65
CA ILE A 21 -5.70 3.32 51.28
C ILE A 21 -7.08 3.01 50.69
N SER A 22 -7.79 4.06 50.27
CA SER A 22 -9.02 3.94 49.48
C SER A 22 -9.01 4.92 48.30
N ALA A 23 -9.90 4.68 47.32
CA ALA A 23 -10.01 5.55 46.14
C ALA A 23 -10.52 6.96 46.53
N ASN A 24 -10.11 7.97 45.78
CA ASN A 24 -10.36 9.40 45.98
C ASN A 24 -9.69 10.03 47.20
N GLN A 25 -8.77 9.33 47.86
CA GLN A 25 -7.97 9.91 48.94
C GLN A 25 -6.85 10.78 48.38
N HIS A 26 -6.66 11.96 48.95
CA HIS A 26 -5.51 12.82 48.70
C HIS A 26 -4.53 12.66 49.85
N ARG A 27 -3.33 12.14 49.59
CA ARG A 27 -2.38 11.76 50.64
C ARG A 27 -1.01 12.33 50.37
N LEU A 28 -0.25 12.49 51.44
CA LEU A 28 1.11 13.02 51.38
C LEU A 28 2.13 11.88 51.24
N PHE A 29 2.94 11.98 50.20
CA PHE A 29 4.04 11.06 49.93
C PHE A 29 5.38 11.79 50.00
N THR A 30 6.46 11.04 50.17
CA THR A 30 7.84 11.53 50.03
C THR A 30 8.57 10.70 48.98
N ILE A 31 9.37 11.35 48.14
CA ILE A 31 10.18 10.62 47.15
C ILE A 31 11.27 9.84 47.89
N ASP A 32 11.20 8.52 47.84
CA ASP A 32 12.09 7.60 48.54
C ASP A 32 13.34 7.28 47.71
N SER A 33 13.17 7.02 46.40
CA SER A 33 14.28 6.87 45.47
C SER A 33 13.85 7.14 44.02
N ILE A 34 14.80 7.55 43.19
CA ILE A 34 14.62 7.75 41.74
C ILE A 34 15.28 6.58 41.00
N ARG A 35 14.56 5.98 40.05
CA ARG A 35 15.07 4.94 39.14
C ARG A 35 15.01 5.46 37.69
N ASP A 36 15.66 4.75 36.76
CA ASP A 36 15.78 5.17 35.35
C ASP A 36 14.43 5.37 34.64
N THR A 37 13.37 4.68 35.09
CA THR A 37 12.05 4.69 34.42
C THR A 37 10.87 5.10 35.32
N PHE A 38 11.06 5.25 36.63
CA PHE A 38 10.02 5.64 37.59
C PHE A 38 10.64 6.12 38.91
N ILE A 39 9.85 6.77 39.77
CA ILE A 39 10.25 7.12 41.14
C ILE A 39 9.48 6.26 42.14
N LEU A 40 10.09 5.92 43.27
CA LEU A 40 9.41 5.32 44.41
C LEU A 40 8.96 6.43 45.34
N VAL A 41 7.66 6.48 45.63
CA VAL A 41 7.04 7.42 46.57
C VAL A 41 6.56 6.66 47.80
N LYS A 42 6.96 7.12 48.98
CA LYS A 42 6.58 6.54 50.27
C LYS A 42 5.41 7.29 50.87
N ASP A 43 4.31 6.60 51.15
CA ASP A 43 3.16 7.18 51.85
C ASP A 43 3.56 7.50 53.30
N ARG A 44 3.33 8.74 53.75
CA ARG A 44 3.76 9.16 55.10
C ARG A 44 2.98 8.52 56.25
N GLU A 45 1.74 8.10 56.01
CA GLU A 45 0.85 7.56 57.05
C GLU A 45 0.95 6.03 57.15
N LEU A 46 1.15 5.35 56.01
CA LEU A 46 1.31 3.89 55.93
C LEU A 46 2.76 3.44 55.99
N GLY A 47 3.70 4.29 55.57
CA GLY A 47 5.12 3.94 55.48
C GLY A 47 5.48 2.99 54.34
N GLU A 48 4.53 2.66 53.47
CA GLU A 48 4.74 1.81 52.29
C GLU A 48 5.16 2.63 51.06
N THR A 49 5.98 2.02 50.20
CA THR A 49 6.50 2.63 48.97
C THR A 49 5.77 2.12 47.72
N PHE A 50 5.40 3.04 46.84
CA PHE A 50 4.70 2.77 45.59
C PHE A 50 5.45 3.37 44.39
N PRO A 51 5.46 2.74 43.22
CA PRO A 51 6.04 3.32 42.01
C PRO A 51 5.14 4.42 41.42
N TYR A 52 5.74 5.52 40.99
CA TYR A 52 5.10 6.69 40.38
C TYR A 52 5.92 7.25 39.21
N ARG A 53 5.30 8.05 38.34
CA ARG A 53 5.96 8.61 37.15
C ARG A 53 7.14 9.53 37.52
N ILE A 54 8.12 9.64 36.63
CA ILE A 54 9.26 10.55 36.79
C ILE A 54 8.75 11.99 36.96
N SER A 55 9.31 12.70 37.94
CA SER A 55 9.00 14.09 38.30
C SER A 55 10.31 14.86 38.44
N GLU A 56 10.26 16.19 38.32
CA GLU A 56 11.43 17.09 38.49
C GLU A 56 11.86 17.27 39.97
N LEU A 57 11.19 16.59 40.90
CA LEU A 57 11.43 16.66 42.34
C LEU A 57 12.55 15.70 42.79
N ASN A 58 13.30 16.09 43.81
CA ASN A 58 14.45 15.33 44.32
C ASN A 58 14.04 14.29 45.38
N VAL A 59 14.93 13.31 45.62
CA VAL A 59 14.76 12.34 46.73
C VAL A 59 14.64 13.10 48.05
N GLY A 60 13.60 12.79 48.83
CA GLY A 60 13.23 13.47 50.07
C GLY A 60 12.11 14.49 49.92
N ASP A 61 11.83 14.98 48.71
CA ASP A 61 10.82 16.01 48.51
C ASP A 61 9.40 15.47 48.77
N PRO A 62 8.53 16.26 49.42
CA PRO A 62 7.14 15.89 49.65
C PRO A 62 6.26 16.18 48.42
N ILE A 63 5.33 15.27 48.12
CA ILE A 63 4.37 15.39 47.02
C ILE A 63 2.98 14.90 47.46
N ILE A 64 1.92 15.62 47.11
CA ILE A 64 0.54 15.18 47.38
C ILE A 64 0.03 14.42 46.16
N LEU A 65 -0.37 13.16 46.34
CA LEU A 65 -0.95 12.37 45.27
C LEU A 65 -2.40 12.02 45.59
N LYS A 66 -3.25 12.06 44.56
CA LYS A 66 -4.60 11.54 44.63
C LYS A 66 -4.58 10.07 44.24
N ILE A 67 -5.17 9.22 45.09
CA ILE A 67 -5.37 7.81 44.78
C ILE A 67 -6.62 7.70 43.91
N ASN A 68 -6.42 7.38 42.64
CA ASN A 68 -7.52 7.18 41.70
C ASN A 68 -8.19 5.84 41.93
N ARG A 69 -7.39 4.78 42.15
CA ARG A 69 -7.90 3.43 42.34
C ARG A 69 -6.92 2.58 43.14
N VAL A 70 -7.47 1.76 44.03
CA VAL A 70 -6.72 0.73 44.76
C VAL A 70 -7.01 -0.62 44.10
N ILE A 71 -5.97 -1.28 43.61
CA ILE A 71 -6.03 -2.60 42.99
C ILE A 71 -5.20 -3.55 43.86
N PRO A 72 -5.58 -4.82 44.04
CA PRO A 72 -4.74 -5.79 44.76
C PRO A 72 -3.30 -5.79 44.23
N GLY A 73 -2.35 -5.32 45.06
CA GLY A 73 -0.92 -5.22 44.75
C GLY A 73 -0.45 -3.97 44.00
N ARG A 74 -1.33 -3.01 43.68
CA ARG A 74 -0.97 -1.77 42.95
C ARG A 74 -1.92 -0.61 43.27
N VAL A 75 -1.37 0.58 43.47
CA VAL A 75 -2.15 1.82 43.69
C VAL A 75 -1.95 2.73 42.48
N GLU A 76 -3.04 3.13 41.82
CA GLU A 76 -3.01 4.09 40.73
C GLU A 76 -3.19 5.50 41.30
N MET A 77 -2.30 6.40 40.92
CA MET A 77 -2.19 7.75 41.50
C MET A 77 -2.00 8.80 40.42
N GLU A 78 -2.42 10.04 40.72
CA GLU A 78 -2.16 11.23 39.90
C GLU A 78 -1.75 12.42 40.78
N ASP A 79 -1.17 13.46 40.17
CA ASP A 79 -0.85 14.68 40.90
C ASP A 79 -2.11 15.34 41.42
N SER A 80 -2.12 15.66 42.71
CA SER A 80 -3.23 16.40 43.28
C SER A 80 -3.20 17.87 42.87
N VAL A 81 -4.38 18.44 42.63
CA VAL A 81 -4.63 19.89 42.52
C VAL A 81 -4.00 20.69 43.67
N LEU A 82 -3.88 20.08 44.85
CA LEU A 82 -3.30 20.65 46.06
C LEU A 82 -1.79 20.90 45.96
N ASN A 83 -1.08 20.29 45.00
CA ASN A 83 0.33 20.60 44.74
C ASN A 83 0.52 21.96 44.06
N PHE A 84 -0.52 22.45 43.37
CA PHE A 84 -0.38 23.56 42.44
C PHE A 84 -1.00 24.85 42.95
N MET A 85 -1.95 24.79 43.88
CA MET A 85 -2.77 25.94 44.31
C MET A 85 -3.01 25.93 45.81
N GLN A 86 -3.08 27.12 46.40
CA GLN A 86 -3.46 27.35 47.80
C GLN A 86 -4.88 27.90 47.87
N ASN A 87 -5.63 27.48 48.89
CA ASN A 87 -6.98 28.00 49.12
C ASN A 87 -6.92 29.53 49.39
N ARG A 88 -7.88 30.28 48.81
CA ARG A 88 -8.06 31.74 48.91
C ARG A 88 -7.00 32.62 48.25
N GLU A 89 -6.08 32.05 47.47
CA GLU A 89 -5.10 32.80 46.69
C GLU A 89 -5.56 33.10 45.25
N VAL A 90 -5.09 34.22 44.70
CA VAL A 90 -5.24 34.57 43.29
C VAL A 90 -4.14 33.89 42.50
N ASN A 91 -4.52 33.17 41.45
CA ASN A 91 -3.63 32.44 40.58
C ASN A 91 -3.81 32.90 39.13
N HIS A 92 -2.71 32.91 38.38
CA HIS A 92 -2.67 33.33 36.99
C HIS A 92 -2.84 32.11 36.07
N PHE A 93 -3.84 32.17 35.21
CA PHE A 93 -4.18 31.09 34.28
C PHE A 93 -4.07 31.55 32.83
N LYS A 94 -3.49 30.71 31.99
CA LYS A 94 -3.58 30.81 30.53
C LYS A 94 -4.85 30.10 30.08
N ILE A 95 -5.61 30.75 29.21
CA ILE A 95 -6.75 30.11 28.55
C ILE A 95 -6.20 29.30 27.38
N LEU A 96 -6.16 27.99 27.52
CA LEU A 96 -5.80 27.07 26.44
C LEU A 96 -6.93 26.97 25.42
N ARG A 97 -8.17 27.02 25.90
CA ARG A 97 -9.36 26.88 25.08
C ARG A 97 -10.53 27.65 25.69
N ASN A 98 -11.22 28.43 24.86
CA ASN A 98 -12.37 29.21 25.27
C ASN A 98 -13.62 28.68 24.53
N GLU A 99 -14.38 27.80 25.18
CA GLU A 99 -15.58 27.15 24.64
C GLU A 99 -16.74 27.39 25.61
N TYR A 100 -17.26 28.63 25.68
CA TYR A 100 -18.35 29.02 26.58
C TYR A 100 -19.48 27.97 26.64
N PRO A 101 -19.92 27.53 27.83
CA PRO A 101 -19.58 28.04 29.16
C PRO A 101 -18.30 27.43 29.77
N TYR A 102 -17.46 26.72 29.03
CA TYR A 102 -16.28 26.05 29.56
C TYR A 102 -14.96 26.71 29.10
N LEU A 103 -14.09 27.00 30.06
CA LEU A 103 -12.73 27.49 29.86
C LEU A 103 -11.76 26.37 30.21
N HIS A 104 -10.90 25.97 29.27
CA HIS A 104 -9.75 25.15 29.59
C HIS A 104 -8.61 26.06 30.06
N LEU A 105 -8.33 26.00 31.36
CA LEU A 105 -7.36 26.86 32.02
C LEU A 105 -6.12 26.05 32.39
N GLN A 106 -4.95 26.59 32.08
CA GLN A 106 -3.66 26.07 32.54
C GLN A 106 -3.01 27.08 33.46
N LYS A 107 -2.52 26.64 34.61
CA LYS A 107 -1.81 27.55 35.53
C LYS A 107 -0.51 28.01 34.86
N ALA A 108 -0.24 29.32 34.86
CA ALA A 108 0.81 29.89 34.00
C ALA A 108 2.23 29.38 34.28
N ASP A 109 2.49 28.92 35.50
CA ASP A 109 3.77 28.46 36.06
C ASP A 109 3.86 26.93 36.25
N SER A 110 2.87 26.16 35.76
CA SER A 110 2.91 24.70 35.85
C SER A 110 2.22 24.03 34.66
N SER A 111 2.42 22.72 34.50
CA SER A 111 1.70 21.93 33.49
C SER A 111 0.25 21.61 33.89
N PHE A 112 -0.17 21.94 35.12
CA PHE A 112 -1.51 21.66 35.62
C PHE A 112 -2.57 22.46 34.86
N SER A 113 -3.58 21.75 34.32
CA SER A 113 -4.70 22.35 33.61
C SER A 113 -6.01 21.67 33.99
N PHE A 114 -7.10 22.42 33.95
CA PHE A 114 -8.44 21.94 34.29
C PHE A 114 -9.50 22.66 33.47
N LEU A 115 -10.68 22.05 33.36
CA LEU A 115 -11.84 22.65 32.73
C LEU A 115 -12.65 23.40 33.79
N CYS A 116 -12.84 24.71 33.62
CA CYS A 116 -13.65 25.56 34.47
C CYS A 116 -14.96 25.88 33.75
N ARG A 117 -16.10 25.71 34.39
CA ARG A 117 -17.36 26.29 33.89
C ARG A 117 -17.41 27.78 34.31
N THR A 118 -17.91 28.63 33.42
CA THR A 118 -18.14 30.06 33.60
C THR A 118 -19.51 30.41 33.06
N ASP A 119 -20.34 31.09 33.85
CA ASP A 119 -21.64 31.58 33.43
C ASP A 119 -21.52 32.96 32.74
N GLN A 120 -20.32 33.54 32.71
CA GLN A 120 -20.00 34.74 31.93
C GLN A 120 -19.17 34.41 30.67
N PRO A 121 -19.58 34.92 29.48
CA PRO A 121 -18.82 34.72 28.26
C PRO A 121 -17.50 35.50 28.31
N VAL A 122 -16.39 34.77 28.30
CA VAL A 122 -15.06 35.37 28.16
C VAL A 122 -14.79 35.62 26.68
N HIS A 123 -14.35 36.83 26.35
CA HIS A 123 -14.04 37.19 24.97
C HIS A 123 -13.03 36.22 24.34
N LYS A 124 -13.28 35.76 23.10
CA LYS A 124 -12.48 34.72 22.41
C LYS A 124 -10.97 35.04 22.34
N ASN A 125 -10.60 36.32 22.40
CA ASN A 125 -9.22 36.80 22.28
C ASN A 125 -8.49 36.99 23.61
N LYS A 126 -9.15 36.78 24.76
CA LYS A 126 -8.50 36.84 26.07
C LYS A 126 -7.69 35.56 26.26
N LYS A 127 -6.35 35.67 26.31
CA LYS A 127 -5.43 34.51 26.44
C LYS A 127 -5.02 34.22 27.90
N LYS A 128 -5.33 35.11 28.85
CA LYS A 128 -4.98 34.98 30.28
C LYS A 128 -6.11 35.48 31.19
N LEU A 129 -6.26 34.83 32.36
CA LEU A 129 -7.22 35.15 33.40
C LEU A 129 -6.58 35.04 34.78
N ASP A 130 -6.93 35.97 35.66
CA ASP A 130 -6.53 35.93 37.06
C ASP A 130 -7.75 35.54 37.88
N LEU A 131 -7.67 34.40 38.57
CA LEU A 131 -8.81 33.81 39.27
C LEU A 131 -8.44 33.47 40.70
N ARG A 132 -9.36 33.74 41.63
CA ARG A 132 -9.21 33.37 43.03
C ARG A 132 -9.78 31.99 43.28
N VAL A 133 -8.98 31.11 43.90
CA VAL A 133 -9.41 29.75 44.26
C VAL A 133 -10.09 29.78 45.63
N ASN A 134 -11.35 29.34 45.73
CA ASN A 134 -12.15 29.28 46.95
C ASN A 134 -12.52 27.83 47.27
N GLY A 135 -11.51 27.02 47.57
CA GLY A 135 -11.63 25.60 47.88
C GLY A 135 -11.35 24.70 46.69
N PHE A 136 -11.52 23.39 46.90
CA PHE A 136 -11.19 22.34 45.94
C PHE A 136 -12.29 21.30 45.89
N ASP A 137 -12.67 20.88 44.68
CA ASP A 137 -13.39 19.62 44.50
C ASP A 137 -12.34 18.50 44.40
N LEU A 138 -12.07 17.87 45.54
CA LEU A 138 -11.08 16.81 45.65
C LEU A 138 -11.51 15.56 44.86
N VAL A 139 -12.81 15.28 44.77
CA VAL A 139 -13.32 14.13 44.01
C VAL A 139 -13.02 14.31 42.52
N ARG A 140 -13.21 15.50 41.97
CA ARG A 140 -12.87 15.83 40.57
C ARG A 140 -11.42 16.28 40.35
N ASN A 141 -10.66 16.47 41.42
CA ASN A 141 -9.28 16.98 41.42
C ASN A 141 -9.15 18.36 40.73
N VAL A 142 -10.08 19.29 41.00
CA VAL A 142 -10.11 20.64 40.39
C VAL A 142 -10.33 21.74 41.43
N PRO A 143 -9.86 22.98 41.20
CA PRO A 143 -10.13 24.11 42.10
C PRO A 143 -11.57 24.63 41.92
N LEU A 144 -12.17 25.13 43.00
CA LEU A 144 -13.42 25.89 42.96
C LEU A 144 -13.09 27.38 42.80
N ILE A 145 -13.78 28.07 41.88
CA ILE A 145 -13.45 29.46 41.47
C ILE A 145 -14.71 30.34 41.55
N GLU A 146 -14.57 31.57 42.03
CA GLU A 146 -15.64 32.58 42.04
C GLU A 146 -15.56 33.53 40.83
N GLU A 147 -16.69 33.74 40.15
CA GLU A 147 -16.80 34.52 38.90
C GLU A 147 -16.87 36.04 39.09
N SER A 148 -16.95 36.53 40.32
CA SER A 148 -17.14 37.95 40.65
C SER A 148 -16.00 38.89 40.22
N ASN A 149 -14.89 38.35 39.69
CA ASN A 149 -13.70 39.10 39.26
C ASN A 149 -13.44 39.07 37.74
N PHE A 150 -14.37 38.59 36.91
CA PHE A 150 -14.29 38.82 35.45
C PHE A 150 -14.50 40.31 35.16
N LEU A 151 -13.45 41.13 35.29
CA LEU A 151 -13.50 42.56 34.95
C LEU A 151 -13.94 42.72 33.48
N SER A 152 -15.17 43.24 33.31
CA SER A 152 -15.74 43.72 32.06
C SER A 152 -15.10 45.04 31.66
N SER A 153 -14.68 45.18 30.40
CA SER A 153 -14.44 46.48 29.79
C SER A 153 -14.98 46.48 28.38
N HIS A 154 -15.69 47.56 28.05
CA HIS A 154 -16.40 47.88 26.81
C HIS A 154 -15.91 47.19 25.53
N SER A 155 -16.88 46.77 24.70
CA SER A 155 -16.67 46.25 23.35
C SER A 155 -15.80 47.21 22.54
N ASP A 156 -14.51 46.90 22.44
CA ASP A 156 -13.55 47.60 21.59
C ASP A 156 -14.09 47.55 20.14
N PRO A 157 -14.35 48.69 19.47
CA PRO A 157 -14.94 48.72 18.14
C PRO A 157 -14.20 47.82 17.14
N LEU A 158 -12.88 47.67 17.30
CA LEU A 158 -12.05 46.80 16.47
C LEU A 158 -12.43 45.32 16.63
N LEU A 159 -12.72 44.85 17.85
CA LEU A 159 -13.16 43.47 18.10
C LEU A 159 -14.58 43.19 17.62
N SER A 160 -15.40 44.24 17.50
CA SER A 160 -16.77 44.12 16.97
C SER A 160 -16.82 44.07 15.44
N THR A 161 -15.75 44.49 14.76
CA THR A 161 -15.74 44.68 13.30
C THR A 161 -14.65 43.87 12.58
N PHE A 162 -13.56 43.50 13.26
CA PHE A 162 -12.49 42.68 12.67
C PHE A 162 -12.22 41.43 13.50
N ASP A 163 -12.17 40.28 12.82
CA ASP A 163 -11.75 39.01 13.40
C ASP A 163 -10.25 39.03 13.73
N PHE A 164 -9.89 38.64 14.96
CA PHE A 164 -8.51 38.64 15.43
C PHE A 164 -7.63 37.61 14.71
N GLU A 165 -6.43 38.03 14.32
CA GLU A 165 -5.45 37.25 13.52
C GLU A 165 -5.98 36.73 12.16
N LYS A 166 -7.16 37.16 11.72
CA LYS A 166 -7.74 36.81 10.42
C LYS A 166 -7.54 37.94 9.42
N LYS A 167 -7.34 37.59 8.15
CA LYS A 167 -7.19 38.57 7.05
C LYS A 167 -8.57 39.07 6.62
N THR A 168 -8.74 40.38 6.61
CA THR A 168 -9.93 41.07 6.12
C THR A 168 -9.53 42.06 5.03
N ARG A 169 -10.11 41.91 3.85
CA ARG A 169 -9.89 42.83 2.72
C ARG A 169 -10.84 44.02 2.84
N VAL A 170 -10.30 45.24 2.78
CA VAL A 170 -11.05 46.49 2.95
C VAL A 170 -10.69 47.51 1.88
N LYS A 171 -11.63 48.41 1.58
CA LYS A 171 -11.43 49.50 0.64
C LYS A 171 -10.84 50.73 1.32
N VAL A 172 -9.87 51.35 0.65
CA VAL A 172 -9.29 52.63 1.07
C VAL A 172 -10.17 53.75 0.54
N LYS A 173 -10.60 54.64 1.43
CA LYS A 173 -11.38 55.82 1.07
C LYS A 173 -10.51 57.04 0.80
N ASP A 174 -9.52 57.27 1.65
CA ASP A 174 -8.69 58.47 1.59
C ASP A 174 -7.32 58.24 2.23
N GLN A 175 -6.34 59.09 1.92
CA GLN A 175 -4.98 59.04 2.44
C GLN A 175 -4.63 60.36 3.13
N ILE A 176 -4.22 60.29 4.39
CA ILE A 176 -3.85 61.46 5.19
C ILE A 176 -2.34 61.47 5.40
N HIS A 177 -1.70 62.55 4.94
CA HIS A 177 -0.26 62.77 5.06
C HIS A 177 0.04 63.75 6.19
N SER A 178 0.80 63.30 7.19
CA SER A 178 1.41 64.16 8.21
C SER A 178 2.94 64.14 8.05
N GLU A 179 3.65 65.15 8.58
CA GLU A 179 5.12 65.24 8.49
C GLU A 179 5.85 64.04 9.11
N GLU A 180 5.21 63.32 10.05
CA GLU A 180 5.82 62.19 10.79
C GLU A 180 5.21 60.82 10.48
N SER A 181 4.03 60.73 9.87
CA SER A 181 3.38 59.45 9.57
C SER A 181 2.35 59.52 8.43
N ILE A 182 2.20 58.41 7.71
CA ILE A 182 1.15 58.24 6.70
C ILE A 182 0.04 57.39 7.32
N GLN A 183 -1.21 57.83 7.20
CA GLN A 183 -2.39 57.09 7.65
C GLN A 183 -3.38 56.90 6.50
N LEU A 184 -3.93 55.70 6.39
CA LEU A 184 -4.94 55.33 5.40
C LEU A 184 -6.29 55.26 6.10
N LEU A 185 -7.27 56.01 5.58
CA LEU A 185 -8.66 55.94 6.02
C LEU A 185 -9.37 54.84 5.24
N ILE A 186 -9.93 53.88 5.97
CA ILE A 186 -10.60 52.72 5.40
C ILE A 186 -12.03 52.63 5.92
N SER A 187 -12.91 52.03 5.11
CA SER A 187 -14.29 51.77 5.52
C SER A 187 -14.63 50.29 5.44
N HIS A 188 -15.20 49.75 6.51
CA HIS A 188 -15.68 48.36 6.57
C HIS A 188 -16.90 48.27 7.49
N GLU A 189 -17.97 47.59 7.04
CA GLU A 189 -19.25 47.45 7.75
C GLU A 189 -19.81 48.80 8.27
N ASP A 190 -19.85 49.80 7.39
CA ASP A 190 -20.33 51.17 7.66
C ASP A 190 -19.59 51.93 8.78
N LYS A 191 -18.41 51.45 9.19
CA LYS A 191 -17.51 52.14 10.13
C LYS A 191 -16.19 52.50 9.46
N GLU A 192 -15.57 53.58 9.94
CA GLU A 192 -14.32 54.09 9.42
C GLU A 192 -13.17 53.92 10.42
N PHE A 193 -12.02 53.48 9.92
CA PHE A 193 -10.82 53.22 10.73
C PHE A 193 -9.58 53.83 10.08
N PHE A 194 -8.59 54.18 10.90
CA PHE A 194 -7.28 54.61 10.44
C PHE A 194 -6.27 53.49 10.61
N VAL A 195 -5.52 53.21 9.55
CA VAL A 195 -4.42 52.24 9.58
C VAL A 195 -3.14 52.91 9.11
N LYS A 196 -2.01 52.53 9.70
CA LYS A 196 -0.69 53.03 9.28
C LYS A 196 -0.44 52.69 7.81
N GLY A 197 -0.15 53.70 7.00
CA GLY A 197 0.34 53.57 5.63
C GLY A 197 1.87 53.70 5.58
N TYR A 198 2.45 53.29 4.46
CA TYR A 198 3.88 53.33 4.21
C TYR A 198 4.21 54.19 2.99
N THR A 199 5.41 54.78 2.96
CA THR A 199 5.79 55.77 1.92
C THR A 199 5.66 55.25 0.49
N HIS A 200 5.94 53.97 0.24
CA HIS A 200 5.79 53.39 -1.10
C HIS A 200 4.33 53.33 -1.57
N GLN A 201 3.37 53.26 -0.65
CA GLN A 201 1.93 53.18 -0.95
C GLN A 201 1.34 54.50 -1.42
N VAL A 202 2.01 55.60 -1.08
CA VAL A 202 1.61 56.97 -1.40
C VAL A 202 2.05 57.38 -2.80
N ASN A 203 3.24 56.92 -3.22
CA ASN A 203 3.78 57.29 -4.53
C ASN A 203 3.03 56.64 -5.71
N ASP A 204 2.31 55.54 -5.47
CA ASP A 204 1.65 54.75 -6.53
C ASP A 204 0.19 55.14 -6.82
N ASN A 205 -0.41 56.08 -6.07
CA ASN A 205 -1.77 56.64 -6.27
C ASN A 205 -2.92 55.66 -6.62
N SER A 206 -2.79 54.35 -6.33
CA SER A 206 -3.68 53.30 -6.88
C SER A 206 -4.09 52.21 -5.89
N ILE A 207 -3.96 52.44 -4.58
CA ILE A 207 -4.42 51.44 -3.60
C ILE A 207 -5.92 51.61 -3.36
N GLU A 208 -6.72 50.84 -4.09
CA GLU A 208 -8.17 50.76 -3.89
C GLU A 208 -8.55 49.85 -2.71
N GLU A 209 -7.77 48.78 -2.49
CA GLU A 209 -8.04 47.74 -1.49
C GLU A 209 -6.78 47.27 -0.78
N LEU A 210 -6.90 46.90 0.50
CA LEU A 210 -5.81 46.36 1.30
C LEU A 210 -6.28 45.28 2.28
N ASP A 211 -5.37 44.35 2.59
CA ASP A 211 -5.63 43.25 3.53
C ASP A 211 -5.15 43.63 4.92
N LEU A 212 -6.04 43.56 5.91
CA LEU A 212 -5.76 43.87 7.30
C LEU A 212 -5.85 42.66 8.21
N VAL A 213 -5.11 42.71 9.30
CA VAL A 213 -5.13 41.72 10.37
C VAL A 213 -5.12 42.44 11.70
N LEU A 214 -6.15 42.18 12.52
CA LEU A 214 -6.20 42.66 13.90
C LEU A 214 -5.26 41.82 14.76
N ARG A 215 -4.29 42.44 15.42
CA ARG A 215 -3.27 41.79 16.26
C ARG A 215 -3.20 42.43 17.64
N LEU A 216 -2.56 41.72 18.56
CA LEU A 216 -2.28 42.24 19.91
C LEU A 216 -0.78 42.54 20.00
N GLU A 217 -0.42 43.81 19.94
CA GLU A 217 0.97 44.26 20.03
C GLU A 217 1.15 45.05 21.33
N ASN A 218 2.12 44.62 22.15
CA ASN A 218 2.41 45.20 23.47
C ASN A 218 1.18 45.34 24.39
N GLY A 219 0.22 44.41 24.28
CA GLY A 219 -1.00 44.39 25.10
C GLY A 219 -2.12 45.32 24.64
N LYS A 220 -1.98 46.01 23.49
CA LYS A 220 -3.05 46.77 22.84
C LYS A 220 -3.48 46.10 21.54
N LEU A 221 -4.78 46.21 21.21
CA LEU A 221 -5.30 45.78 19.91
C LEU A 221 -4.88 46.78 18.84
N THR A 222 -4.17 46.31 17.82
CA THR A 222 -3.70 47.10 16.68
C THR A 222 -4.18 46.46 15.39
N LEU A 223 -4.76 47.28 14.51
CA LEU A 223 -5.18 46.84 13.18
C LEU A 223 -4.05 47.13 12.20
N ASN A 224 -3.33 46.08 11.80
CA ASN A 224 -2.14 46.20 10.97
C ASN A 224 -2.40 45.64 9.57
N GLN A 225 -1.71 46.16 8.56
CA GLN A 225 -1.72 45.54 7.23
C GLN A 225 -1.08 44.15 7.28
N ASP A 226 -1.62 43.19 6.52
CA ASP A 226 -1.08 41.84 6.47
C ASP A 226 0.35 41.83 5.95
N ARG A 227 1.27 41.22 6.69
CA ARG A 227 2.70 41.19 6.36
C ARG A 227 2.97 40.60 4.98
N ASN A 228 2.32 39.50 4.60
CA ASN A 228 2.59 38.84 3.33
C ASN A 228 2.06 39.69 2.15
N SER A 229 0.81 40.18 2.25
CA SER A 229 0.25 41.05 1.22
C SER A 229 1.06 42.36 1.07
N LEU A 230 1.49 42.97 2.18
CA LEU A 230 2.29 44.20 2.20
C LEU A 230 3.71 44.00 1.65
N VAL A 231 4.39 42.90 2.02
CA VAL A 231 5.73 42.59 1.50
C VAL A 231 5.64 42.33 0.00
N LYS A 232 4.64 41.57 -0.48
CA LYS A 232 4.44 41.30 -1.91
C LYS A 232 3.99 42.50 -2.73
N SER A 233 3.39 43.52 -2.12
CA SER A 233 3.02 44.75 -2.84
C SER A 233 4.23 45.63 -3.14
N ARG A 234 5.29 45.57 -2.33
CA ARG A 234 6.51 46.39 -2.50
C ARG A 234 7.69 45.62 -3.09
N TYR A 235 7.88 44.39 -2.65
CA TYR A 235 9.01 43.56 -3.01
C TYR A 235 8.58 42.48 -4.00
N GLN A 236 9.33 42.35 -5.08
CA GLN A 236 9.08 41.32 -6.09
C GLN A 236 10.16 40.24 -6.00
N LYS A 237 9.76 38.99 -6.25
CA LYS A 237 10.72 37.89 -6.37
C LYS A 237 11.69 38.19 -7.53
N GLU A 238 12.94 37.78 -7.37
CA GLU A 238 14.01 37.98 -8.34
C GLU A 238 14.31 39.47 -8.62
N THR A 239 14.26 40.32 -7.59
CA THR A 239 14.65 41.73 -7.67
C THR A 239 15.70 42.11 -6.62
N LEU A 240 16.42 43.20 -6.86
CA LEU A 240 17.43 43.75 -5.95
C LEU A 240 16.81 44.91 -5.16
N ASP A 241 16.92 44.89 -3.84
CA ASP A 241 16.37 45.95 -2.98
C ASP A 241 17.24 46.25 -1.77
N SER A 242 16.99 47.38 -1.12
CA SER A 242 17.81 47.91 -0.03
C SER A 242 17.30 47.44 1.33
N PHE A 243 18.21 46.93 2.17
CA PHE A 243 17.90 46.44 3.51
C PHE A 243 18.90 46.95 4.54
N LYS A 244 18.41 47.32 5.72
CA LYS A 244 19.22 47.85 6.80
C LYS A 244 19.86 46.73 7.61
N PHE A 245 21.19 46.72 7.73
CA PHE A 245 21.88 45.71 8.53
C PHE A 245 21.70 45.96 10.04
N LEU A 246 21.39 44.90 10.79
CA LEU A 246 21.16 44.97 12.24
C LEU A 246 22.30 44.38 13.07
N ARG A 247 22.71 43.13 12.77
CA ARG A 247 23.71 42.38 13.56
C ARG A 247 24.15 41.09 12.86
N CYS A 248 25.27 40.53 13.32
CA CYS A 248 25.80 39.22 12.96
C CYS A 248 25.86 38.30 14.20
N GLU A 249 25.51 37.03 14.06
CA GLU A 249 25.60 36.01 15.12
C GLU A 249 26.21 34.70 14.56
N TYR A 250 27.03 33.99 15.35
CA TYR A 250 27.60 32.70 14.92
C TYR A 250 26.64 31.53 15.24
N SER A 251 26.41 30.63 14.28
CA SER A 251 25.59 29.43 14.44
C SER A 251 26.46 28.19 14.65
N PRO A 252 26.48 27.58 15.86
CA PRO A 252 27.28 26.39 16.15
C PRO A 252 26.84 25.16 15.36
N GLU A 253 25.55 25.02 15.06
CA GLU A 253 24.99 23.85 14.35
C GLU A 253 25.37 23.81 12.87
N LYS A 254 25.63 24.98 12.27
CA LYS A 254 25.95 25.12 10.84
C LYS A 254 27.39 25.55 10.60
N GLU A 255 28.17 25.74 11.66
CA GLU A 255 29.55 26.25 11.70
C GLU A 255 29.76 27.52 10.86
N LYS A 256 28.76 28.40 10.81
CA LYS A 256 28.74 29.60 9.95
C LYS A 256 28.09 30.79 10.63
N GLU A 257 28.43 31.99 10.16
CA GLU A 257 27.83 33.26 10.61
C GLU A 257 26.45 33.50 9.99
N VAL A 258 25.59 34.19 10.73
CA VAL A 258 24.22 34.55 10.35
C VAL A 258 24.04 36.05 10.44
N LEU A 259 23.69 36.66 9.32
CA LEU A 259 23.54 38.10 9.15
C LEU A 259 22.05 38.49 9.20
N PHE A 260 21.70 39.50 10.00
CA PHE A 260 20.33 39.97 10.18
C PHE A 260 20.12 41.34 9.52
N PHE A 261 19.08 41.45 8.71
CA PHE A 261 18.70 42.65 7.96
C PHE A 261 17.24 43.03 8.24
N GLU A 262 16.94 44.32 8.22
CA GLU A 262 15.62 44.93 8.41
C GLU A 262 15.15 45.54 7.09
N ASP A 263 13.88 45.32 6.71
CA ASP A 263 13.28 45.89 5.50
C ASP A 263 12.62 47.27 5.74
N ASP A 264 12.05 47.88 4.69
CA ASP A 264 11.41 49.21 4.75
C ASP A 264 10.17 49.24 5.68
N PHE A 265 9.66 48.07 6.07
CA PHE A 265 8.53 47.90 6.98
C PHE A 265 8.95 47.61 8.43
N GLY A 266 10.24 47.45 8.68
CA GLY A 266 10.78 47.11 10.00
C GLY A 266 10.78 45.62 10.31
N TYR A 267 10.56 44.74 9.33
CA TYR A 267 10.65 43.30 9.54
C TYR A 267 12.08 42.79 9.38
N VAL A 268 12.47 41.88 10.28
CA VAL A 268 13.83 41.30 10.31
C VAL A 268 13.90 39.98 9.54
N HIS A 269 14.92 39.85 8.70
CA HIS A 269 15.23 38.69 7.87
C HIS A 269 16.68 38.24 8.13
N SER A 270 16.95 36.94 8.06
CA SER A 270 18.28 36.36 8.36
C SER A 270 18.89 35.65 7.16
N ILE A 271 20.19 35.81 6.94
CA ILE A 271 20.96 35.20 5.85
C ILE A 271 22.13 34.45 6.44
N LEU A 272 22.34 33.20 6.01
CA LEU A 272 23.57 32.47 6.34
C LEU A 272 24.72 33.03 5.50
N ALA A 273 25.84 33.37 6.12
CA ALA A 273 27.01 33.90 5.42
C ALA A 273 27.45 32.92 4.29
N PRO A 274 27.46 33.37 3.02
CA PRO A 274 27.89 32.54 1.90
C PRO A 274 29.37 32.18 1.98
N ASP A 275 29.75 31.02 1.43
CA ASP A 275 31.13 30.50 1.48
C ASP A 275 32.18 31.38 0.75
N PHE A 276 31.72 32.33 -0.07
CA PHE A 276 32.58 33.26 -0.78
C PHE A 276 32.90 34.53 0.03
N LEU A 277 32.23 34.79 1.17
CA LEU A 277 32.56 35.90 2.07
C LEU A 277 33.60 35.45 3.09
N ASN A 278 34.70 36.19 3.21
CA ASN A 278 35.68 35.97 4.26
C ASN A 278 35.32 36.74 5.56
N GLN A 279 36.01 36.42 6.65
CA GLN A 279 35.75 37.02 7.96
C GLN A 279 35.91 38.55 7.97
N ASP A 280 36.88 39.08 7.22
CA ASP A 280 37.13 40.52 7.13
C ASP A 280 35.98 41.24 6.42
N GLN A 281 35.44 40.66 5.34
CA GLN A 281 34.29 41.20 4.61
C GLN A 281 33.01 41.14 5.45
N ILE A 282 32.82 40.12 6.27
CA ILE A 282 31.66 40.06 7.15
C ILE A 282 31.74 41.16 8.23
N ASN A 283 32.95 41.47 8.71
CA ASN A 283 33.17 42.57 9.64
C ASN A 283 32.94 43.98 9.03
N GLU A 284 32.87 44.12 7.70
CA GLU A 284 32.55 45.40 7.03
C GLU A 284 31.06 45.77 7.13
N PHE A 285 30.18 44.85 7.56
CA PHE A 285 28.78 45.17 7.78
C PHE A 285 28.60 46.05 9.03
N GLU A 286 28.28 47.32 8.81
CA GLU A 286 28.05 48.28 9.88
C GLU A 286 26.58 48.33 10.28
N LYS A 287 26.33 48.17 11.58
CA LYS A 287 24.98 48.25 12.15
C LYS A 287 24.31 49.58 11.81
N GLY A 288 23.14 49.51 11.17
CA GLY A 288 22.32 50.64 10.81
C GLY A 288 22.52 51.17 9.38
N LYS A 289 23.53 50.68 8.63
CA LYS A 289 23.68 50.99 7.21
C LYS A 289 22.79 50.12 6.33
N PHE A 290 22.43 50.65 5.16
CA PHE A 290 21.62 49.95 4.17
C PHE A 290 22.50 49.27 3.12
N TYR A 291 22.12 48.04 2.75
CA TYR A 291 22.82 47.18 1.80
C TYR A 291 21.81 46.61 0.79
N ASN A 292 22.20 46.56 -0.49
CA ASN A 292 21.34 46.02 -1.52
C ASN A 292 21.45 44.48 -1.58
N LEU A 293 20.33 43.79 -1.37
CA LEU A 293 20.22 42.34 -1.35
C LEU A 293 19.23 41.86 -2.42
N TRP A 294 19.48 40.66 -2.95
CA TRP A 294 18.61 40.00 -3.91
C TRP A 294 17.52 39.20 -3.21
N ILE A 295 16.28 39.34 -3.65
CA ILE A 295 15.11 38.67 -3.07
C ILE A 295 14.83 37.41 -3.88
N LYS A 296 15.29 36.24 -3.41
CA LYS A 296 15.06 34.94 -4.08
C LYS A 296 13.60 34.53 -4.06
N ASP A 297 13.00 34.61 -2.88
CA ASP A 297 11.65 34.12 -2.67
C ASP A 297 10.98 34.89 -1.52
N ILE A 298 9.65 34.89 -1.53
CA ILE A 298 8.83 35.51 -0.49
C ILE A 298 7.88 34.42 0.00
N ALA A 299 8.12 33.92 1.21
CA ALA A 299 7.32 32.88 1.84
C ALA A 299 5.90 33.36 2.15
N GLU A 300 4.97 32.43 2.36
CA GLU A 300 3.55 32.74 2.61
C GLU A 300 3.30 33.52 3.92
N ASN A 301 4.27 33.56 4.82
CA ASN A 301 4.24 34.34 6.05
C ASN A 301 4.92 35.73 5.90
N GLY A 302 5.38 36.08 4.69
CA GLY A 302 6.03 37.35 4.37
C GLY A 302 7.50 37.44 4.79
N PHE A 303 8.15 36.33 5.15
CA PHE A 303 9.61 36.28 5.25
C PHE A 303 10.25 36.16 3.88
N MET A 304 11.31 36.92 3.66
CA MET A 304 12.05 36.91 2.39
C MET A 304 13.28 36.04 2.49
N VAL A 305 13.50 35.23 1.45
CA VAL A 305 14.75 34.50 1.26
C VAL A 305 15.69 35.45 0.51
N LEU A 306 16.65 36.01 1.23
CA LEU A 306 17.57 37.03 0.72
C LEU A 306 18.94 36.43 0.36
N PHE A 307 19.58 36.98 -0.66
CA PHE A 307 20.96 36.71 -1.04
C PHE A 307 21.78 37.99 -1.09
N ILE A 308 23.04 37.90 -0.66
CA ILE A 308 24.00 39.00 -0.78
C ILE A 308 24.54 38.98 -2.20
N ASN A 309 24.19 40.00 -2.99
CA ASN A 309 24.58 40.09 -4.39
C ASN A 309 25.79 41.05 -4.61
N HIS A 310 26.23 41.76 -3.57
CA HIS A 310 27.21 42.83 -3.73
C HIS A 310 28.08 43.02 -2.48
N PHE A 311 29.23 42.35 -2.44
CA PHE A 311 30.43 43.02 -1.96
C PHE A 311 31.11 43.63 -3.18
N ARG A 312 31.60 44.87 -3.06
CA ARG A 312 32.40 45.53 -4.10
C ARG A 312 33.73 44.78 -4.27
N THR A 313 33.71 43.59 -4.84
CA THR A 313 34.83 43.09 -5.63
C THR A 313 34.67 43.75 -7.00
N ASN A 314 35.26 44.92 -7.16
CA ASN A 314 35.62 45.39 -8.49
C ASN A 314 36.43 44.24 -9.15
N LYS A 315 35.87 43.69 -10.23
CA LYS A 315 36.23 42.46 -10.97
C LYS A 315 35.52 41.20 -10.48
N ASN A 316 34.34 40.94 -11.05
CA ASN A 316 33.99 39.71 -11.76
C ASN A 316 32.55 39.89 -12.27
N SER A 317 32.41 40.50 -13.45
CA SER A 317 31.11 40.71 -14.08
C SER A 317 30.40 39.37 -14.28
N PHE A 318 29.10 39.34 -14.00
CA PHE A 318 28.27 38.20 -14.33
C PHE A 318 28.37 37.90 -15.84
N ILE A 319 28.55 36.62 -16.18
CA ILE A 319 28.68 36.15 -17.54
C ILE A 319 27.32 35.61 -17.95
N SER A 320 26.57 36.42 -18.72
CA SER A 320 25.25 36.04 -19.21
C SER A 320 25.37 35.06 -20.39
N PRO A 321 24.30 34.33 -20.74
CA PRO A 321 24.29 33.46 -21.92
C PRO A 321 24.61 34.25 -23.19
N GLU A 322 24.05 35.45 -23.35
CA GLU A 322 24.32 36.33 -24.49
C GLU A 322 25.81 36.62 -24.62
N ARG A 323 26.46 36.96 -23.49
CA ARG A 323 27.90 37.22 -23.46
C ARG A 323 28.69 35.96 -23.82
N LEU A 324 28.38 34.82 -23.19
CA LEU A 324 29.08 33.56 -23.44
C LEU A 324 28.97 33.14 -24.91
N PHE A 325 27.76 33.03 -25.46
CA PHE A 325 27.55 32.57 -26.84
C PHE A 325 28.11 33.55 -27.89
N THR A 326 28.14 34.86 -27.58
CA THR A 326 28.83 35.86 -28.40
C THR A 326 30.35 35.66 -28.38
N GLU A 327 30.94 35.47 -27.20
CA GLU A 327 32.38 35.21 -27.04
C GLU A 327 32.81 33.85 -27.63
N LEU A 328 31.89 32.87 -27.67
CA LEU A 328 32.08 31.58 -28.36
C LEU A 328 31.96 31.70 -29.90
N GLY A 329 31.52 32.85 -30.43
CA GLY A 329 31.35 33.08 -31.86
C GLY A 329 30.14 32.36 -32.48
N ILE A 330 29.12 32.04 -31.68
CA ILE A 330 27.90 31.33 -32.11
C ILE A 330 26.62 31.96 -31.49
N PRO A 331 26.38 33.27 -31.73
CA PRO A 331 25.25 33.97 -31.12
C PRO A 331 23.88 33.40 -31.55
N GLU A 332 23.78 32.81 -32.75
CA GLU A 332 22.53 32.21 -33.24
C GLU A 332 22.05 31.02 -32.38
N TYR A 333 22.99 30.34 -31.70
CA TYR A 333 22.69 29.16 -30.87
C TYR A 333 21.81 29.49 -29.67
N LEU A 334 21.88 30.75 -29.20
CA LEU A 334 21.10 31.25 -28.07
C LEU A 334 19.59 31.26 -28.36
N GLU A 335 19.18 31.55 -29.59
CA GLU A 335 17.75 31.62 -29.94
C GLU A 335 17.20 30.26 -30.40
N GLU A 336 18.01 29.46 -31.13
CA GLU A 336 17.52 28.24 -31.77
C GLU A 336 17.64 26.98 -30.89
N GLU A 337 18.71 26.84 -30.10
CA GLU A 337 19.07 25.57 -29.46
C GLU A 337 19.11 25.67 -27.92
N PHE A 338 19.55 26.81 -27.36
CA PHE A 338 19.59 27.02 -25.91
C PHE A 338 18.24 26.82 -25.21
N PRO A 339 17.09 27.31 -25.73
CA PRO A 339 15.78 27.10 -25.10
C PRO A 339 15.34 25.63 -25.10
N LYS A 340 15.78 24.85 -26.11
CA LYS A 340 15.49 23.41 -26.19
C LYS A 340 16.24 22.65 -25.10
N ILE A 341 17.50 23.01 -24.87
CA ILE A 341 18.33 22.44 -23.80
C ILE A 341 17.78 22.84 -22.41
N GLU A 342 17.35 24.09 -22.26
CA GLU A 342 16.71 24.58 -21.04
C GLU A 342 15.44 23.80 -20.69
N ALA A 343 14.58 23.58 -21.67
CA ALA A 343 13.37 22.78 -21.49
C ALA A 343 13.70 21.33 -21.08
N GLU A 344 14.67 20.69 -21.74
CA GLU A 344 15.08 19.32 -21.42
C GLU A 344 15.63 19.22 -19.99
N PHE A 345 16.56 20.10 -19.59
CA PHE A 345 17.19 20.01 -18.26
C PHE A 345 16.25 20.42 -17.12
N THR A 346 15.22 21.22 -17.40
CA THR A 346 14.24 21.64 -16.39
C THR A 346 13.13 20.60 -16.20
N THR A 347 12.71 19.93 -17.27
CA THR A 347 11.59 18.96 -17.22
C THR A 347 12.04 17.54 -16.89
N ASN A 348 13.25 17.15 -17.27
CA ASN A 348 13.74 15.79 -17.09
C ASN A 348 14.25 15.59 -15.64
N PRO A 349 13.61 14.72 -14.84
CA PRO A 349 13.93 14.53 -13.42
C PRO A 349 15.36 14.02 -13.18
N TYR A 350 16.03 13.48 -14.20
CA TYR A 350 17.43 13.05 -14.12
C TYR A 350 18.39 14.19 -13.76
N PHE A 351 18.12 15.41 -14.27
CA PHE A 351 18.93 16.61 -14.04
C PHE A 351 18.52 17.39 -12.78
N ASN A 352 17.54 16.88 -12.02
CA ASN A 352 17.12 17.41 -10.72
C ASN A 352 17.76 16.65 -9.52
N ASN A 353 18.71 15.75 -9.79
CA ASN A 353 19.45 15.00 -8.77
C ASN A 353 20.49 15.89 -8.06
N PRO A 354 20.70 15.81 -6.73
CA PRO A 354 21.73 16.58 -6.03
C PRO A 354 23.17 16.42 -6.58
N LEU A 355 23.47 15.35 -7.33
CA LEU A 355 24.75 15.14 -8.02
C LEU A 355 24.95 16.07 -9.23
N TYR A 356 23.88 16.51 -9.89
CA TYR A 356 23.90 17.39 -11.05
C TYR A 356 23.08 18.64 -10.71
N LYS A 357 23.75 19.73 -10.30
CA LYS A 357 23.04 20.99 -10.05
C LYS A 357 22.46 21.49 -11.37
N ASN A 358 21.15 21.74 -11.41
CA ASN A 358 20.50 22.32 -12.59
C ASN A 358 21.19 23.67 -12.92
N PRO A 359 21.80 23.82 -14.11
CA PRO A 359 22.56 25.02 -14.46
C PRO A 359 21.67 26.27 -14.50
N PHE A 360 20.41 26.13 -14.87
CA PHE A 360 19.47 27.24 -15.03
C PHE A 360 19.03 27.84 -13.68
N ASP A 361 19.11 27.08 -12.59
CA ASP A 361 18.89 27.61 -11.23
C ASP A 361 20.01 28.56 -10.80
N SER A 362 21.24 28.31 -11.24
CA SER A 362 22.39 29.18 -10.96
C SER A 362 22.39 30.40 -11.89
N LEU A 363 21.93 30.20 -13.14
CA LEU A 363 21.75 31.26 -14.11
C LEU A 363 20.72 32.30 -13.65
N LYS A 364 19.56 31.85 -13.14
CA LYS A 364 18.51 32.74 -12.57
C LYS A 364 19.04 33.59 -11.43
N LYS A 365 19.92 33.04 -10.59
CA LYS A 365 20.55 33.74 -9.46
C LYS A 365 21.72 34.64 -9.86
N LYS A 366 22.05 34.70 -11.15
CA LYS A 366 23.24 35.41 -11.68
C LYS A 366 24.56 34.92 -11.08
N GLU A 367 24.67 33.62 -10.81
CA GLU A 367 25.90 32.98 -10.32
C GLU A 367 26.69 32.37 -11.48
N ASN A 368 27.94 32.80 -11.72
CA ASN A 368 28.77 32.30 -12.83
C ASN A 368 29.04 30.77 -12.79
N LEU A 369 28.77 30.09 -11.67
CA LEU A 369 28.85 28.62 -11.54
C LEU A 369 27.89 27.87 -12.48
N TRP A 370 26.92 28.57 -13.07
CA TRP A 370 26.03 28.00 -14.09
C TRP A 370 26.82 27.42 -15.27
N ILE A 371 27.95 28.01 -15.67
CA ILE A 371 28.77 27.58 -16.81
C ILE A 371 29.37 26.19 -16.58
N LEU A 372 29.91 25.94 -15.38
CA LEU A 372 30.49 24.63 -15.02
C LEU A 372 29.40 23.56 -14.89
N SER A 373 28.24 23.95 -14.34
CA SER A 373 27.10 23.03 -14.21
C SER A 373 26.53 22.71 -15.59
N PHE A 374 26.52 23.68 -16.50
CA PHE A 374 26.05 23.54 -17.87
C PHE A 374 26.95 22.61 -18.66
N GLY A 375 28.28 22.77 -18.60
CA GLY A 375 29.24 21.86 -19.24
C GLY A 375 29.07 20.40 -18.80
N ASN A 376 28.94 20.14 -17.50
CA ASN A 376 28.72 18.79 -16.97
C ASN A 376 27.39 18.18 -17.46
N CYS A 377 26.31 18.98 -17.50
CA CYS A 377 25.03 18.51 -18.02
C CYS A 377 25.08 18.25 -19.53
N LEU A 378 25.83 19.05 -20.30
CA LEU A 378 26.01 18.84 -21.74
C LEU A 378 26.75 17.53 -22.04
N ASP A 379 27.82 17.17 -21.32
CA ASP A 379 28.53 15.89 -21.55
C ASP A 379 27.60 14.68 -21.34
N VAL A 380 26.81 14.70 -20.27
CA VAL A 380 25.77 13.67 -20.02
C VAL A 380 24.70 13.68 -21.11
N PHE A 381 24.32 14.86 -21.60
CA PHE A 381 23.33 14.99 -22.66
C PHE A 381 23.83 14.46 -24.01
N VAL A 382 25.12 14.65 -24.34
CA VAL A 382 25.76 14.02 -25.50
C VAL A 382 25.62 12.50 -25.42
N ASP A 383 25.96 11.91 -24.28
CA ASP A 383 25.83 10.47 -24.08
C ASP A 383 24.37 10.00 -24.25
N ASN A 384 23.39 10.77 -23.76
CA ASN A 384 21.96 10.46 -23.96
C ASN A 384 21.53 10.56 -25.44
N LEU A 385 22.00 11.56 -26.19
CA LEU A 385 21.67 11.71 -27.62
C LEU A 385 22.29 10.57 -28.45
N VAL A 386 23.53 10.18 -28.13
CA VAL A 386 24.18 9.00 -28.71
C VAL A 386 23.41 7.72 -28.33
N PHE A 387 22.92 7.61 -27.09
CA PHE A 387 22.05 6.52 -26.66
C PHE A 387 20.78 6.41 -27.50
N LEU A 388 20.14 7.54 -27.80
CA LEU A 388 18.89 7.64 -28.57
C LEU A 388 19.09 7.51 -30.09
N GLY A 389 20.30 7.25 -30.56
CA GLY A 389 20.59 7.10 -32.00
C GLY A 389 20.53 8.42 -32.77
N ARG A 390 20.84 9.54 -32.12
CA ARG A 390 20.84 10.89 -32.71
C ARG A 390 22.27 11.46 -32.84
N PRO A 391 23.16 10.87 -33.65
CA PRO A 391 24.56 11.27 -33.71
C PRO A 391 24.77 12.70 -34.23
N LYS A 392 23.90 13.19 -35.13
CA LYS A 392 23.97 14.57 -35.65
C LYS A 392 23.73 15.62 -34.57
N GLU A 393 22.75 15.40 -33.70
CA GLU A 393 22.46 16.26 -32.55
C GLU A 393 23.59 16.17 -31.53
N ALA A 394 24.07 14.94 -31.24
CA ALA A 394 25.20 14.73 -30.34
C ALA A 394 26.49 15.45 -30.80
N ILE A 395 26.81 15.43 -32.11
CA ILE A 395 27.96 16.15 -32.68
C ILE A 395 27.84 17.65 -32.40
N LYS A 396 26.67 18.26 -32.63
CA LYS A 396 26.44 19.69 -32.39
C LYS A 396 26.63 20.06 -30.92
N ILE A 397 26.07 19.26 -30.01
CA ILE A 397 26.15 19.51 -28.57
C ILE A 397 27.58 19.29 -28.05
N LEU A 398 28.28 18.28 -28.58
CA LEU A 398 29.67 18.02 -28.21
C LEU A 398 30.62 19.10 -28.72
N ASP A 399 30.41 19.63 -29.93
CA ASP A 399 31.14 20.79 -30.44
C ASP A 399 30.94 22.03 -29.54
N LEU A 400 29.69 22.26 -29.09
CA LEU A 400 29.39 23.31 -28.11
C LEU A 400 30.17 23.10 -26.80
N LEU A 401 30.16 21.88 -26.25
CA LEU A 401 30.89 21.56 -25.02
C LEU A 401 32.40 21.86 -25.18
N ILE A 402 33.01 21.42 -26.28
CA ILE A 402 34.44 21.67 -26.56
C ILE A 402 34.72 23.17 -26.63
N LYS A 403 33.84 23.96 -27.28
CA LYS A 403 33.97 25.42 -27.36
C LYS A 403 33.88 26.08 -25.98
N ILE A 404 32.94 25.65 -25.13
CA ILE A 404 32.81 26.13 -23.75
C ILE A 404 34.06 25.82 -22.92
N GLU A 405 34.55 24.58 -22.98
CA GLU A 405 35.77 24.18 -22.26
C GLU A 405 37.00 24.94 -22.76
N HIS A 406 37.10 25.19 -24.06
CA HIS A 406 38.19 26.01 -24.62
C HIS A 406 38.10 27.47 -24.18
N TRP A 407 36.89 28.03 -24.11
CA TRP A 407 36.65 29.37 -23.57
C TRP A 407 37.04 29.46 -22.08
N LEU A 408 36.76 28.43 -21.28
CA LEU A 408 37.14 28.38 -19.85
C LEU A 408 38.65 28.56 -19.63
N LEU A 409 39.49 28.05 -20.54
CA LEU A 409 40.95 28.22 -20.46
C LEU A 409 41.40 29.68 -20.63
N GLY A 410 40.65 30.47 -21.39
CA GLY A 410 40.93 31.89 -21.67
C GLY A 410 40.18 32.88 -20.78
N ALA A 411 39.18 32.42 -20.03
CA ALA A 411 38.29 33.24 -19.19
C ALA A 411 38.98 33.66 -17.86
N ASN A 412 40.00 34.52 -17.95
CA ASN A 412 40.76 34.98 -16.78
C ASN A 412 39.88 35.69 -15.74
N ASP A 413 38.89 36.45 -16.18
CA ASP A 413 37.89 37.11 -15.34
C ASP A 413 36.97 36.10 -14.62
N PHE A 414 36.62 34.98 -15.26
CA PHE A 414 35.91 33.90 -14.59
C PHE A 414 36.80 33.16 -13.57
N LEU A 415 38.02 32.81 -13.96
CA LEU A 415 38.94 32.00 -13.18
C LEU A 415 39.54 32.72 -11.96
N GLU A 416 39.67 34.05 -12.01
CA GLU A 416 40.11 34.87 -10.87
C GLU A 416 39.11 34.86 -9.70
N SER A 417 37.88 34.40 -9.90
CA SER A 417 36.87 34.24 -8.83
C SER A 417 37.15 33.06 -7.89
N PHE A 418 38.06 32.15 -8.26
CA PHE A 418 38.35 30.93 -7.50
C PHE A 418 39.71 30.98 -6.81
N LYS A 419 39.82 30.30 -5.66
CA LYS A 419 41.11 30.06 -4.98
C LYS A 419 42.09 29.40 -5.96
N THR A 420 43.39 29.70 -5.83
CA THR A 420 44.47 29.23 -6.73
C THR A 420 44.47 27.72 -6.96
N GLU A 421 44.21 26.94 -5.91
CA GLU A 421 44.13 25.47 -5.98
C GLU A 421 42.92 24.99 -6.80
N ASN A 422 41.76 25.64 -6.66
CA ASN A 422 40.56 25.34 -7.45
C ASN A 422 40.69 25.81 -8.90
N ARG A 423 41.37 26.93 -9.15
CA ARG A 423 41.65 27.45 -10.49
C ARG A 423 42.44 26.45 -11.32
N GLN A 424 43.51 25.88 -10.75
CA GLN A 424 44.32 24.88 -11.45
C GLN A 424 43.52 23.62 -11.75
N ASN A 425 42.73 23.12 -10.79
CA ASN A 425 41.86 21.96 -11.00
C ASN A 425 40.82 22.17 -12.11
N ILE A 426 40.26 23.38 -12.26
CA ILE A 426 39.31 23.69 -13.34
C ILE A 426 40.02 23.70 -14.70
N ILE A 427 41.21 24.31 -14.79
CA ILE A 427 42.02 24.35 -16.02
C ILE A 427 42.44 22.94 -16.46
N ASP A 428 42.91 22.12 -15.52
CA ASP A 428 43.35 20.75 -15.81
C ASP A 428 42.17 19.90 -16.34
N LYS A 429 41.00 20.01 -15.71
CA LYS A 429 39.77 19.33 -16.17
C LYS A 429 39.29 19.81 -17.53
N ALA A 430 39.33 21.12 -17.80
CA ALA A 430 38.92 21.68 -19.08
C ALA A 430 39.82 21.19 -20.22
N ASN A 431 41.14 21.14 -20.00
CA ASN A 431 42.07 20.56 -20.98
C ASN A 431 41.81 19.08 -21.25
N GLU A 432 41.55 18.29 -20.20
CA GLU A 432 41.21 16.87 -20.33
C GLU A 432 39.90 16.68 -21.13
N GLN A 433 38.87 17.49 -20.84
CA GLN A 433 37.58 17.42 -21.53
C GLN A 433 37.66 17.87 -23.00
N ILE A 434 38.48 18.86 -23.34
CA ILE A 434 38.71 19.26 -24.74
C ILE A 434 39.33 18.12 -25.54
N ASP A 435 40.37 17.50 -24.98
CA ASP A 435 41.09 16.40 -25.61
C ASP A 435 40.17 15.19 -25.84
N LEU A 436 39.40 14.83 -24.81
CA LEU A 436 38.43 13.74 -24.87
C LEU A 436 37.28 14.05 -25.83
N GLY A 437 36.76 15.27 -25.81
CA GLY A 437 35.70 15.75 -26.68
C GLY A 437 36.09 15.72 -28.15
N LYS A 438 37.31 16.17 -28.50
CA LYS A 438 37.82 16.08 -29.89
C LYS A 438 37.94 14.64 -30.38
N ASP A 439 38.34 13.73 -29.49
CA ASP A 439 38.41 12.30 -29.81
C ASP A 439 37.00 11.70 -29.99
N LYS A 440 36.03 12.04 -29.13
CA LYS A 440 34.61 11.68 -29.26
C LYS A 440 34.01 12.20 -30.59
N LEU A 441 34.30 13.45 -30.95
CA LEU A 441 33.77 14.11 -32.15
C LEU A 441 34.19 13.37 -33.43
N LYS A 442 35.49 13.05 -33.57
CA LYS A 442 36.02 12.27 -34.71
C LYS A 442 35.34 10.90 -34.84
N ILE A 443 34.95 10.28 -33.72
CA ILE A 443 34.26 8.99 -33.72
C ILE A 443 32.82 9.18 -34.22
N LEU A 444 32.09 10.18 -33.72
CA LEU A 444 30.71 10.44 -34.15
C LEU A 444 30.62 10.85 -35.62
N GLU A 445 31.57 11.66 -36.12
CA GLU A 445 31.64 12.05 -37.54
C GLU A 445 31.77 10.82 -38.45
N LYS A 446 32.69 9.90 -38.12
CA LYS A 446 32.86 8.63 -38.86
C LYS A 446 31.59 7.76 -38.87
N ILE A 447 30.82 7.77 -37.79
CA ILE A 447 29.54 7.04 -37.69
C ILE A 447 28.48 7.71 -38.55
N ASN A 448 28.41 9.04 -38.52
CA ASN A 448 27.47 9.83 -39.30
C ASN A 448 27.74 9.74 -40.82
N ASP A 449 29.00 9.55 -41.23
CA ASP A 449 29.40 9.30 -42.62
C ASP A 449 29.07 7.88 -43.11
N GLY A 450 28.45 7.04 -42.27
CA GLY A 450 27.93 5.73 -42.66
C GLY A 450 28.99 4.63 -42.77
N ASN A 451 30.15 4.78 -42.14
CA ASN A 451 31.23 3.77 -42.15
C ASN A 451 31.50 3.18 -40.75
N PRO A 452 30.54 2.47 -40.12
CA PRO A 452 30.76 1.80 -38.84
C PRO A 452 31.80 0.67 -38.94
N THR A 453 32.01 0.11 -40.14
CA THR A 453 32.96 -0.97 -40.42
C THR A 453 34.40 -0.56 -40.12
N ALA A 454 34.82 0.66 -40.48
CA ALA A 454 36.16 1.17 -40.18
C ALA A 454 36.43 1.29 -38.66
N ILE A 455 35.40 1.60 -37.87
CA ILE A 455 35.50 1.68 -36.40
C ILE A 455 35.62 0.27 -35.81
N ILE A 456 34.85 -0.69 -36.33
CA ILE A 456 34.94 -2.10 -35.94
C ILE A 456 36.34 -2.66 -36.28
N GLU A 457 36.89 -2.38 -37.47
CA GLU A 457 38.25 -2.79 -37.85
C GLU A 457 39.33 -2.17 -36.94
N GLU A 458 39.16 -0.90 -36.57
CA GLU A 458 40.08 -0.24 -35.63
C GLU A 458 40.01 -0.88 -34.23
N LEU A 459 38.81 -1.21 -33.76
CA LEU A 459 38.62 -1.96 -32.51
C LEU A 459 39.22 -3.36 -32.59
N ILE A 460 39.11 -4.05 -33.74
CA ILE A 460 39.75 -5.37 -33.99
C ILE A 460 41.26 -5.25 -33.84
N ARG A 461 41.91 -4.28 -34.51
CA ARG A 461 43.37 -4.10 -34.40
C ARG A 461 43.81 -3.84 -32.97
N ILE A 462 43.07 -3.04 -32.21
CA ILE A 462 43.35 -2.78 -30.80
C ILE A 462 43.18 -4.06 -29.97
N ALA A 463 42.08 -4.80 -30.19
CA ALA A 463 41.81 -6.07 -29.52
C ALA A 463 42.79 -7.19 -29.90
N GLU A 464 43.51 -7.09 -31.03
CA GLU A 464 44.50 -8.07 -31.49
C GLU A 464 45.96 -7.69 -31.19
N SER A 465 46.23 -6.44 -30.81
CA SER A 465 47.57 -5.98 -30.40
C SER A 465 48.14 -6.74 -29.18
N ALA A 466 49.45 -6.90 -29.04
CA ALA A 466 50.03 -7.63 -27.89
C ALA A 466 50.07 -6.81 -26.59
N ASP A 467 49.97 -5.48 -26.67
CA ASP A 467 50.16 -4.56 -25.55
C ASP A 467 48.86 -4.26 -24.78
N GLN A 468 48.99 -3.89 -23.49
CA GLN A 468 47.86 -3.42 -22.69
C GLN A 468 47.49 -1.97 -23.07
N PRO A 469 46.20 -1.68 -23.34
CA PRO A 469 45.75 -0.33 -23.70
C PRO A 469 45.87 0.65 -22.52
N SER A 470 46.23 1.91 -22.79
CA SER A 470 46.29 2.96 -21.76
C SER A 470 44.89 3.40 -21.30
N ILE A 471 44.78 4.12 -20.18
CA ILE A 471 43.49 4.67 -19.69
C ILE A 471 42.80 5.52 -20.76
N ARG A 472 43.58 6.32 -21.50
CA ARG A 472 43.06 7.14 -22.61
C ARG A 472 42.57 6.29 -23.78
N ASP A 473 43.21 5.15 -24.05
CA ASP A 473 42.74 4.19 -25.07
C ASP A 473 41.46 3.50 -24.61
N LEU A 474 41.32 3.15 -23.33
CA LEU A 474 40.11 2.55 -22.77
C LEU A 474 38.90 3.50 -22.87
N GLN A 475 39.08 4.79 -22.60
CA GLN A 475 38.04 5.80 -22.78
C GLN A 475 37.61 5.93 -24.25
N LYS A 476 38.56 5.88 -25.19
CA LYS A 476 38.27 5.89 -26.64
C LYS A 476 37.50 4.66 -27.07
N ILE A 477 37.96 3.48 -26.65
CA ILE A 477 37.31 2.19 -26.92
C ILE A 477 35.87 2.19 -26.37
N GLN A 478 35.68 2.66 -25.14
CA GLN A 478 34.37 2.76 -24.50
C GLN A 478 33.40 3.62 -25.32
N PHE A 479 33.83 4.81 -25.75
CA PHE A 479 32.96 5.69 -26.53
C PHE A 479 32.64 5.10 -27.91
N LYS A 480 33.61 4.45 -28.57
CA LYS A 480 33.36 3.72 -29.84
C LYS A 480 32.30 2.65 -29.68
N PHE A 481 32.39 1.83 -28.64
CA PHE A 481 31.36 0.82 -28.34
C PHE A 481 30.00 1.46 -28.07
N PHE A 482 29.96 2.54 -27.31
CA PHE A 482 28.72 3.23 -26.95
C PHE A 482 28.04 3.91 -28.15
N ALA A 483 28.82 4.37 -29.13
CA ALA A 483 28.34 5.12 -30.29
C ALA A 483 27.91 4.24 -31.48
N LEU A 484 28.29 2.97 -31.54
CA LEU A 484 27.95 2.10 -32.66
C LEU A 484 26.44 1.78 -32.73
N PRO A 485 25.88 1.63 -33.94
CA PRO A 485 24.45 1.35 -34.13
C PRO A 485 24.05 0.00 -33.52
N THR A 486 22.89 -0.05 -32.86
CA THR A 486 22.34 -1.23 -32.16
C THR A 486 21.52 -2.16 -33.05
N ASP A 487 21.37 -1.80 -34.33
CA ASP A 487 20.23 -2.23 -35.15
C ASP A 487 20.54 -3.50 -35.96
N GLN A 488 21.82 -3.79 -36.17
CA GLN A 488 22.30 -4.96 -36.92
C GLN A 488 22.79 -6.08 -35.99
N VAL A 489 22.13 -7.24 -36.12
CA VAL A 489 22.42 -8.48 -35.38
C VAL A 489 23.85 -8.97 -35.63
N SER A 490 24.34 -8.91 -36.88
CA SER A 490 25.71 -9.28 -37.25
C SER A 490 26.76 -8.38 -36.59
N GLY A 491 26.61 -7.05 -36.73
CA GLY A 491 27.55 -6.09 -36.12
C GLY A 491 27.59 -6.18 -34.58
N THR A 492 26.46 -6.52 -33.94
CA THR A 492 26.42 -6.71 -32.48
C THR A 492 27.19 -7.97 -32.03
N LYS A 493 27.19 -9.04 -32.83
CA LYS A 493 27.99 -10.26 -32.55
C LYS A 493 29.49 -9.97 -32.65
N ASP A 494 29.91 -9.24 -33.68
CA ASP A 494 31.32 -8.83 -33.86
C ASP A 494 31.77 -7.92 -32.71
N LEU A 495 30.89 -6.99 -32.28
CA LEU A 495 31.15 -6.13 -31.13
C LEU A 495 31.24 -6.90 -29.82
N LEU A 496 30.35 -7.87 -29.59
CA LEU A 496 30.41 -8.75 -28.41
C LEU A 496 31.75 -9.50 -28.37
N LEU A 497 32.20 -10.07 -29.49
CA LEU A 497 33.48 -10.76 -29.63
C LEU A 497 34.65 -9.83 -29.26
N LEU A 498 34.63 -8.60 -29.75
CA LEU A 498 35.62 -7.58 -29.42
C LEU A 498 35.64 -7.22 -27.94
N MET A 499 34.47 -7.04 -27.33
CA MET A 499 34.34 -6.72 -25.92
C MET A 499 34.89 -7.86 -25.04
N VAL A 500 34.57 -9.13 -25.35
CA VAL A 500 35.09 -10.29 -24.60
C VAL A 500 36.62 -10.31 -24.64
N ARG A 501 37.24 -10.16 -25.82
CA ARG A 501 38.71 -10.13 -25.97
C ARG A 501 39.36 -8.97 -25.20
N LEU A 502 38.75 -7.78 -25.20
CA LEU A 502 39.29 -6.63 -24.47
C LEU A 502 39.17 -6.79 -22.95
N VAL A 503 38.06 -7.34 -22.47
CA VAL A 503 37.88 -7.64 -21.04
C VAL A 503 38.89 -8.67 -20.55
N GLN A 504 39.25 -9.65 -21.38
CA GLN A 504 40.31 -10.62 -21.07
C GLN A 504 41.70 -9.97 -20.95
N LYS A 505 41.99 -8.91 -21.72
CA LYS A 505 43.28 -8.18 -21.65
C LYS A 505 43.37 -7.23 -20.46
N VAL A 506 42.25 -6.67 -20.02
CA VAL A 506 42.18 -5.68 -18.93
C VAL A 506 41.25 -6.17 -17.81
N PRO A 507 41.63 -7.23 -17.08
CA PRO A 507 40.75 -7.88 -16.11
C PRO A 507 40.55 -7.10 -14.81
N ASN A 508 41.39 -6.09 -14.52
CA ASN A 508 41.41 -5.40 -13.22
C ASN A 508 40.93 -3.93 -13.25
N ASP A 509 40.47 -3.41 -14.38
CA ASP A 509 40.00 -2.03 -14.49
C ASP A 509 38.48 -1.91 -14.21
N ILE A 510 38.15 -1.53 -12.98
CA ILE A 510 36.77 -1.41 -12.48
C ILE A 510 36.00 -0.30 -13.22
N HIS A 511 36.65 0.81 -13.57
CA HIS A 511 36.00 1.94 -14.24
C HIS A 511 35.62 1.57 -15.67
N PHE A 512 36.54 0.92 -16.39
CA PHE A 512 36.28 0.39 -17.72
C PHE A 512 35.14 -0.64 -17.70
N HIS A 513 35.14 -1.57 -16.74
CA HIS A 513 34.08 -2.60 -16.62
C HIS A 513 32.72 -2.00 -16.33
N PHE A 514 32.63 -1.04 -15.40
CA PHE A 514 31.39 -0.35 -15.07
C PHE A 514 30.80 0.37 -16.28
N SER A 515 31.65 1.05 -17.06
CA SER A 515 31.18 1.76 -18.23
C SER A 515 30.78 0.83 -19.38
N LEU A 516 31.54 -0.25 -19.59
CA LEU A 516 31.16 -1.29 -20.54
C LEU A 516 29.81 -1.92 -20.18
N CYS A 517 29.52 -2.15 -18.90
CA CYS A 517 28.21 -2.58 -18.42
C CYS A 517 27.07 -1.64 -18.82
N LYS A 518 27.28 -0.31 -18.79
CA LYS A 518 26.29 0.68 -19.25
C LYS A 518 26.04 0.56 -20.75
N THR A 519 27.10 0.41 -21.54
CA THR A 519 26.99 0.18 -22.99
C THR A 519 26.23 -1.10 -23.29
N LEU A 520 26.53 -2.20 -22.60
CA LEU A 520 25.80 -3.46 -22.76
C LEU A 520 24.30 -3.32 -22.41
N GLU A 521 23.97 -2.55 -21.36
CA GLU A 521 22.58 -2.31 -20.98
C GLU A 521 21.81 -1.52 -22.06
N LYS A 522 22.46 -0.60 -22.78
CA LYS A 522 21.89 0.09 -23.95
C LYS A 522 21.43 -0.90 -25.02
N HIS A 523 22.30 -1.83 -25.42
CA HIS A 523 21.96 -2.86 -26.40
C HIS A 523 20.80 -3.75 -25.91
N ILE A 524 20.82 -4.13 -24.62
CA ILE A 524 19.75 -4.93 -24.02
C ILE A 524 18.41 -4.16 -24.00
N ILE A 525 18.40 -2.87 -23.66
CA ILE A 525 17.20 -2.02 -23.68
C ILE A 525 16.66 -1.87 -25.10
N HIS A 526 17.53 -1.67 -26.08
CA HIS A 526 17.15 -1.59 -27.50
C HIS A 526 16.47 -2.89 -27.95
N PHE A 527 17.10 -4.05 -27.72
CA PHE A 527 16.49 -5.33 -28.04
C PHE A 527 15.20 -5.56 -27.24
N ARG A 528 15.16 -5.17 -25.96
CA ARG A 528 13.95 -5.25 -25.11
C ARG A 528 12.77 -4.48 -25.71
N ASN A 529 13.01 -3.27 -26.20
CA ASN A 529 11.98 -2.42 -26.79
C ASN A 529 11.48 -3.02 -28.11
N GLN A 530 12.37 -3.58 -28.93
CA GLN A 530 11.97 -4.30 -30.15
C GLN A 530 11.23 -5.62 -29.86
N LEU A 531 11.61 -6.32 -28.80
CA LEU A 531 11.02 -7.60 -28.38
C LEU A 531 9.72 -7.43 -27.58
N ASN A 532 9.38 -6.20 -27.16
CA ASN A 532 8.22 -5.87 -26.33
C ASN A 532 8.12 -6.71 -25.03
N LEU A 533 9.27 -7.01 -24.41
CA LEU A 533 9.42 -7.92 -23.26
C LEU A 533 8.93 -7.35 -21.92
N THR A 534 8.32 -6.17 -21.93
CA THR A 534 7.83 -5.44 -20.74
C THR A 534 6.43 -5.88 -20.28
N GLY A 535 5.79 -6.78 -21.05
CA GLY A 535 4.43 -7.27 -20.80
C GLY A 535 3.35 -6.20 -21.00
N ARG A 536 3.69 -5.03 -21.56
CA ARG A 536 2.73 -3.92 -21.70
C ARG A 536 1.87 -4.04 -22.98
N GLU A 537 2.39 -4.62 -24.07
CA GLU A 537 1.83 -4.28 -25.39
C GLU A 537 1.58 -5.38 -26.45
N ARG A 538 1.94 -6.69 -26.31
CA ARG A 538 1.47 -7.76 -27.25
C ARG A 538 1.30 -9.16 -26.65
N PHE A 539 0.39 -9.96 -27.23
CA PHE A 539 0.44 -11.43 -27.24
C PHE A 539 1.28 -11.81 -28.47
N TRP A 540 2.32 -12.62 -28.33
CA TRP A 540 3.18 -12.98 -29.47
C TRP A 540 2.53 -14.09 -30.29
N GLU A 541 2.38 -13.85 -31.58
CA GLU A 541 2.01 -14.90 -32.54
C GLU A 541 3.21 -15.84 -32.79
N LYS A 542 2.92 -17.11 -33.07
CA LYS A 542 3.91 -18.19 -33.25
C LYS A 542 5.00 -17.86 -34.28
N ASP A 543 4.65 -17.15 -35.35
CA ASP A 543 5.56 -16.80 -36.45
C ASP A 543 6.56 -15.68 -36.07
N GLN A 544 6.21 -14.83 -35.11
CA GLN A 544 7.09 -13.75 -34.63
C GLN A 544 8.22 -14.29 -33.75
N LEU A 545 7.94 -15.30 -32.91
CA LEU A 545 8.94 -15.90 -32.01
C LEU A 545 10.14 -16.49 -32.77
N HIS A 546 9.92 -17.09 -33.94
CA HIS A 546 11.00 -17.68 -34.75
C HIS A 546 11.95 -16.62 -35.33
N GLN A 547 11.44 -15.43 -35.65
CA GLN A 547 12.23 -14.28 -36.11
C GLN A 547 12.99 -13.59 -34.96
N LEU A 548 12.58 -13.81 -33.71
CA LEU A 548 13.13 -13.15 -32.52
C LEU A 548 14.17 -13.99 -31.76
N LYS A 549 14.30 -15.30 -32.05
CA LYS A 549 15.24 -16.20 -31.39
C LYS A 549 16.68 -15.67 -31.41
N GLU A 550 17.15 -15.19 -32.55
CA GLU A 550 18.54 -14.71 -32.69
C GLU A 550 18.82 -13.48 -31.79
N LYS A 551 17.85 -12.57 -31.65
CA LYS A 551 17.95 -11.41 -30.76
C LYS A 551 17.93 -11.80 -29.28
N LEU A 552 17.18 -12.84 -28.92
CA LEU A 552 17.17 -13.40 -27.57
C LEU A 552 18.53 -14.03 -27.22
N PHE A 553 19.15 -14.76 -28.14
CA PHE A 553 20.49 -15.32 -27.96
C PHE A 553 21.54 -14.24 -27.70
N ILE A 554 21.56 -13.18 -28.52
CA ILE A 554 22.48 -12.05 -28.32
C ILE A 554 22.24 -11.39 -26.96
N SER A 555 20.97 -11.18 -26.58
CA SER A 555 20.62 -10.59 -25.29
C SER A 555 21.11 -11.43 -24.11
N ILE A 556 21.05 -12.77 -24.21
CA ILE A 556 21.60 -13.70 -23.22
C ILE A 556 23.13 -13.57 -23.14
N GLN A 557 23.82 -13.47 -24.27
CA GLN A 557 25.28 -13.31 -24.32
C GLN A 557 25.73 -11.97 -23.68
N LEU A 558 25.02 -10.87 -23.97
CA LEU A 558 25.29 -9.56 -23.38
C LEU A 558 25.09 -9.57 -21.86
N LEU A 559 24.00 -10.19 -21.37
CA LEU A 559 23.73 -10.36 -19.94
C LEU A 559 24.80 -11.24 -19.27
N ALA A 560 25.26 -12.29 -19.95
CA ALA A 560 26.32 -13.17 -19.46
C ALA A 560 27.66 -12.43 -19.30
N LEU A 561 27.99 -11.55 -20.26
CA LEU A 561 29.18 -10.71 -20.19
C LEU A 561 29.07 -9.70 -19.03
N GLN A 562 27.91 -9.05 -18.90
CA GLN A 562 27.61 -8.14 -17.80
C GLN A 562 27.76 -8.81 -16.41
N ILE A 563 27.33 -10.07 -16.24
CA ILE A 563 27.51 -10.82 -14.98
C ILE A 563 29.01 -11.03 -14.67
N ASN A 564 29.83 -11.30 -15.70
CA ASN A 564 31.28 -11.43 -15.52
C ASN A 564 31.94 -10.10 -15.16
N LEU A 565 31.51 -8.99 -15.75
CA LEU A 565 32.02 -7.65 -15.44
C LEU A 565 31.65 -7.20 -14.01
N ASP A 566 30.42 -7.44 -13.57
CA ASP A 566 29.99 -7.13 -12.20
C ASP A 566 30.76 -7.92 -11.13
N SER A 567 31.38 -9.04 -11.50
CA SER A 567 32.18 -9.87 -10.58
C SER A 567 33.30 -9.06 -9.93
N ASN A 568 33.84 -8.07 -10.64
CA ASN A 568 34.98 -7.27 -10.20
C ASN A 568 34.58 -6.03 -9.39
N SER A 569 33.31 -5.62 -9.41
CA SER A 569 32.79 -4.43 -8.73
C SER A 569 32.06 -4.72 -7.41
N SER A 570 32.07 -5.97 -6.94
CA SER A 570 31.34 -6.42 -5.73
C SER A 570 29.81 -6.26 -5.78
N ASN A 571 29.23 -6.03 -6.97
CA ASN A 571 27.78 -5.85 -7.17
C ASN A 571 27.06 -7.20 -7.38
N GLN A 572 27.08 -8.05 -6.35
CA GLN A 572 26.47 -9.38 -6.38
C GLN A 572 24.98 -9.35 -6.73
N GLU A 573 24.28 -8.29 -6.35
CA GLU A 573 22.83 -8.16 -6.53
C GLU A 573 22.42 -7.91 -8.00
N LEU A 574 23.22 -7.13 -8.74
CA LEU A 574 23.01 -6.94 -10.18
C LEU A 574 23.24 -8.24 -10.96
N GLN A 575 24.22 -9.05 -10.52
CA GLN A 575 24.49 -10.37 -11.12
C GLN A 575 23.30 -11.31 -10.97
N VAL A 576 22.64 -11.32 -9.81
CA VAL A 576 21.44 -12.12 -9.55
C VAL A 576 20.28 -11.68 -10.44
N HIS A 577 20.00 -10.37 -10.50
CA HIS A 577 18.95 -9.83 -11.36
C HIS A 577 19.19 -10.17 -12.84
N ARG A 578 20.42 -9.99 -13.34
CA ARG A 578 20.81 -10.33 -14.72
C ARG A 578 20.72 -11.84 -14.98
N SER A 579 21.05 -12.67 -14.00
CA SER A 579 20.93 -14.13 -14.09
C SER A 579 19.46 -14.57 -14.23
N ALA A 580 18.55 -13.93 -13.49
CA ALA A 580 17.12 -14.22 -13.58
C ALA A 580 16.56 -13.82 -14.96
N ARG A 581 16.98 -12.65 -15.47
CA ARG A 581 16.65 -12.19 -16.83
C ARG A 581 17.09 -13.19 -17.90
N ILE A 582 18.29 -13.78 -17.77
CA ILE A 582 18.73 -14.85 -18.68
C ILE A 582 17.73 -16.02 -18.67
N CYS A 583 17.36 -16.54 -17.50
CA CYS A 583 16.39 -17.64 -17.41
C CYS A 583 15.04 -17.31 -18.05
N ARG A 584 14.52 -16.08 -17.85
CA ARG A 584 13.29 -15.66 -18.52
C ARG A 584 13.45 -15.59 -20.04
N PHE A 585 14.58 -15.11 -20.56
CA PHE A 585 14.83 -15.10 -22.01
C PHE A 585 14.98 -16.50 -22.60
N VAL A 586 15.61 -17.43 -21.86
CA VAL A 586 15.69 -18.84 -22.24
C VAL A 586 14.29 -19.47 -22.30
N ALA A 587 13.40 -19.13 -21.36
CA ALA A 587 12.02 -19.61 -21.40
C ALA A 587 11.28 -19.24 -22.69
N LEU A 588 11.54 -18.04 -23.23
CA LEU A 588 10.95 -17.58 -24.49
C LEU A 588 11.49 -18.33 -25.71
N ILE A 589 12.74 -18.79 -25.66
CA ILE A 589 13.32 -19.63 -26.71
C ILE A 589 12.61 -20.99 -26.76
N TYR A 590 12.18 -21.51 -25.59
CA TYR A 590 11.50 -22.80 -25.42
C TYR A 590 9.98 -22.66 -25.19
N TRP A 591 9.35 -21.62 -25.73
CA TRP A 591 7.94 -21.24 -25.49
C TRP A 591 6.91 -22.37 -25.61
N ASP A 592 7.08 -23.25 -26.60
CA ASP A 592 6.17 -24.34 -26.96
C ASP A 592 6.44 -25.64 -26.18
N LYS A 593 7.56 -25.71 -25.46
CA LYS A 593 7.99 -26.88 -24.70
C LYS A 593 7.69 -26.71 -23.22
N ASP A 594 7.46 -27.83 -22.54
CA ASP A 594 7.28 -27.84 -21.07
C ASP A 594 8.52 -27.26 -20.35
N LEU A 595 9.68 -27.36 -21.02
CA LEU A 595 10.94 -26.75 -20.62
C LEU A 595 10.86 -25.22 -20.47
N GLY A 596 10.06 -24.53 -21.30
CA GLY A 596 9.88 -23.07 -21.21
C GLY A 596 9.29 -22.64 -19.86
N PHE A 597 8.26 -23.34 -19.39
CA PHE A 597 7.69 -23.13 -18.06
C PHE A 597 8.71 -23.40 -16.94
N GLU A 598 9.50 -24.47 -17.08
CA GLU A 598 10.57 -24.79 -16.12
C GLU A 598 11.63 -23.69 -16.03
N TRP A 599 12.00 -23.08 -17.15
CA TRP A 599 12.93 -21.96 -17.20
C TRP A 599 12.40 -20.68 -16.54
N ILE A 600 11.10 -20.41 -16.61
CA ILE A 600 10.51 -19.30 -15.85
C ILE A 600 10.59 -19.57 -14.35
N ASN A 601 10.25 -20.80 -13.92
CA ASN A 601 10.42 -21.18 -12.52
C ASN A 601 11.89 -21.06 -12.07
N ARG A 602 12.86 -21.37 -12.95
CA ARG A 602 14.29 -21.14 -12.70
C ARG A 602 14.65 -19.65 -12.56
N SER A 603 14.06 -18.76 -13.36
CA SER A 603 14.24 -17.30 -13.22
C SER A 603 13.90 -16.85 -11.80
N VAL A 604 12.76 -17.29 -11.30
CA VAL A 604 12.33 -16.88 -9.97
C VAL A 604 13.12 -17.59 -8.86
N LYS A 605 13.53 -18.85 -9.07
CA LYS A 605 14.50 -19.55 -8.19
C LYS A 605 15.85 -18.83 -8.10
N ILE A 606 16.32 -18.22 -9.20
CA ILE A 606 17.57 -17.47 -9.22
C ILE A 606 17.49 -16.23 -8.33
N ILE A 607 16.43 -15.43 -8.48
CA ILE A 607 16.20 -14.26 -7.62
C ILE A 607 16.08 -14.73 -6.16
N THR A 608 15.32 -15.80 -5.95
CA THR A 608 15.01 -16.19 -4.58
C THR A 608 16.17 -16.80 -3.83
N GLY A 609 17.00 -17.57 -4.52
CA GLY A 609 18.24 -18.12 -4.00
C GLY A 609 19.42 -17.13 -4.01
N GLU A 610 19.30 -15.95 -4.63
CA GLU A 610 20.44 -15.09 -5.02
C GLU A 610 21.55 -15.89 -5.73
N HIS A 611 21.12 -16.77 -6.62
CA HIS A 611 22.03 -17.56 -7.43
C HIS A 611 22.60 -16.70 -8.54
N ILE A 612 23.87 -16.91 -8.88
CA ILE A 612 24.51 -16.23 -10.00
C ILE A 612 24.77 -17.26 -11.08
N LEU A 613 24.15 -17.06 -12.24
CA LEU A 613 24.41 -17.84 -13.43
C LEU A 613 25.68 -17.34 -14.11
N LYS A 614 26.83 -17.75 -13.58
CA LYS A 614 28.12 -17.38 -14.16
C LYS A 614 28.45 -18.29 -15.34
N ILE A 615 28.30 -17.76 -16.55
CA ILE A 615 28.75 -18.41 -17.78
C ILE A 615 30.23 -18.03 -17.99
N PRO A 616 31.16 -19.01 -18.14
CA PRO A 616 32.59 -18.72 -18.38
C PRO A 616 32.76 -17.82 -19.60
N ILE A 617 33.67 -16.85 -19.52
CA ILE A 617 33.83 -15.82 -20.55
C ILE A 617 34.18 -16.44 -21.92
N GLU A 618 34.92 -17.56 -21.91
CA GLU A 618 35.33 -18.31 -23.10
C GLU A 618 34.16 -19.02 -23.80
N LYS A 619 33.05 -19.25 -23.09
CA LYS A 619 31.83 -19.90 -23.62
C LYS A 619 30.77 -18.92 -24.08
N ILE A 620 30.94 -17.61 -23.82
CA ILE A 620 29.95 -16.60 -24.21
C ILE A 620 29.88 -16.49 -25.74
N GLU A 621 31.03 -16.56 -26.41
CA GLU A 621 31.15 -16.45 -27.86
C GLU A 621 30.52 -17.66 -28.59
N SER A 622 30.76 -18.87 -28.09
CA SER A 622 30.31 -20.13 -28.70
C SER A 622 29.11 -20.74 -27.99
N LEU A 623 28.13 -19.91 -27.62
CA LEU A 623 26.95 -20.37 -26.86
C LEU A 623 26.11 -21.29 -27.77
N PRO A 624 25.94 -22.58 -27.41
CA PRO A 624 25.26 -23.53 -28.29
C PRO A 624 23.76 -23.22 -28.42
N GLU A 625 23.17 -23.51 -29.58
CA GLU A 625 21.73 -23.32 -29.82
C GLU A 625 20.85 -24.14 -28.86
N ASN A 626 21.35 -25.29 -28.39
CA ASN A 626 20.72 -25.99 -27.29
C ASN A 626 21.26 -25.46 -25.95
N LEU A 627 20.39 -24.83 -25.16
CA LEU A 627 20.69 -24.24 -23.86
C LEU A 627 20.42 -25.18 -22.67
N ASP A 628 20.06 -26.45 -22.91
CA ASP A 628 19.78 -27.44 -21.85
C ASP A 628 20.92 -27.59 -20.84
N TRP A 629 22.17 -27.45 -21.30
CA TRP A 629 23.37 -27.54 -20.46
C TRP A 629 23.44 -26.47 -19.35
N LEU A 630 22.79 -25.31 -19.53
CA LEU A 630 22.69 -24.28 -18.49
C LEU A 630 21.92 -24.81 -17.26
N SER A 631 20.99 -25.75 -17.47
CA SER A 631 20.27 -26.43 -16.37
C SER A 631 21.22 -27.17 -15.45
N ALA A 632 22.28 -27.78 -16.00
CA ALA A 632 23.29 -28.46 -15.20
C ALA A 632 24.14 -27.49 -14.34
N ILE A 633 24.32 -26.24 -14.80
CA ILE A 633 24.98 -25.20 -14.02
C ILE A 633 24.10 -24.76 -12.86
N ILE A 634 22.81 -24.49 -13.12
CA ILE A 634 21.82 -24.13 -12.10
C ILE A 634 21.70 -25.21 -11.03
N ASN A 635 21.63 -26.48 -11.45
CA ASN A 635 21.51 -27.61 -10.53
C ASN A 635 22.78 -27.87 -9.69
N ARG A 636 23.94 -27.32 -10.09
CA ARG A 636 25.21 -27.43 -9.34
C ARG A 636 25.46 -26.30 -8.35
N MET A 637 24.65 -25.24 -8.37
CA MET A 637 24.83 -24.09 -7.48
C MET A 637 24.47 -24.49 -6.04
N LYS A 638 25.40 -24.30 -5.09
CA LYS A 638 25.16 -24.53 -3.67
C LYS A 638 24.48 -23.31 -3.02
N ASN A 639 23.64 -23.58 -2.02
CA ASN A 639 22.93 -22.56 -1.24
C ASN A 639 23.93 -21.69 -0.46
N LEU A 640 24.00 -20.39 -0.75
CA LEU A 640 24.67 -19.42 0.11
C LEU A 640 23.68 -18.96 1.19
N SER A 641 23.92 -19.41 2.42
CA SER A 641 23.11 -19.04 3.59
C SER A 641 23.71 -17.83 4.30
N SER A 642 23.01 -16.70 4.19
CA SER A 642 22.99 -15.66 5.21
C SER A 642 21.63 -14.95 5.13
N PRO A 643 20.90 -14.82 6.24
CA PRO A 643 19.65 -14.09 6.23
C PRO A 643 19.92 -12.60 6.00
N ARG A 644 19.38 -12.05 4.91
CA ARG A 644 19.50 -10.63 4.57
C ARG A 644 18.12 -9.97 4.62
N LEU A 645 18.13 -8.75 5.13
CA LEU A 645 16.95 -7.91 5.34
C LEU A 645 16.86 -6.90 4.21
N TYR A 646 15.72 -6.84 3.52
CA TYR A 646 15.55 -5.91 2.41
C TYR A 646 14.20 -5.15 2.46
N TYR A 647 14.31 -3.84 2.22
CA TYR A 647 13.30 -2.76 2.15
C TYR A 647 12.72 -2.16 3.46
N LYS A 648 12.45 -0.85 3.35
CA LYS A 648 12.04 0.16 4.35
C LYS A 648 10.94 1.02 3.73
N ASN A 649 9.90 1.36 4.52
CA ASN A 649 8.60 1.99 4.18
C ASN A 649 7.46 0.99 3.87
N GLY A 650 6.93 0.37 4.93
CA GLY A 650 5.66 -0.38 4.88
C GLY A 650 5.76 -1.90 5.06
N GLY A 651 6.95 -2.45 5.29
CA GLY A 651 7.21 -3.88 5.50
C GLY A 651 8.70 -4.19 5.49
N VAL A 652 9.08 -5.41 5.89
CA VAL A 652 10.43 -5.98 5.81
C VAL A 652 10.35 -7.25 4.97
N ILE A 653 11.15 -7.36 3.91
CA ILE A 653 11.29 -8.61 3.17
C ILE A 653 12.53 -9.33 3.69
N LEU A 654 12.35 -10.47 4.35
CA LEU A 654 13.39 -11.22 5.04
C LEU A 654 13.71 -12.49 4.26
N LYS A 655 14.95 -12.65 3.81
CA LYS A 655 15.39 -13.87 3.13
C LYS A 655 15.96 -14.83 4.16
N GLU A 656 15.42 -16.04 4.30
CA GLU A 656 15.99 -17.09 5.16
C GLU A 656 15.95 -18.44 4.43
N ASN A 657 17.09 -19.11 4.27
CA ASN A 657 17.23 -20.43 3.62
C ASN A 657 16.42 -20.61 2.31
N GLN A 658 16.68 -19.74 1.32
CA GLN A 658 16.05 -19.72 -0.02
C GLN A 658 14.60 -19.23 -0.12
N ASN A 659 13.96 -18.85 0.99
CA ASN A 659 12.58 -18.34 0.99
C ASN A 659 12.55 -16.84 1.29
N TRP A 660 11.70 -16.11 0.56
CA TRP A 660 11.43 -14.69 0.82
C TRP A 660 10.32 -14.61 1.85
N ARG A 661 10.39 -13.71 2.82
CA ARG A 661 9.33 -13.54 3.82
C ARG A 661 8.88 -12.10 3.78
N VAL A 662 7.64 -11.85 3.41
CA VAL A 662 7.08 -10.50 3.51
C VAL A 662 6.55 -10.32 4.92
N LEU A 663 7.27 -9.54 5.73
CA LEU A 663 6.89 -9.16 7.07
C LEU A 663 6.29 -7.75 7.04
N GLY A 664 5.24 -7.53 7.81
CA GLY A 664 4.69 -6.18 8.00
C GLY A 664 5.69 -5.22 8.68
N PRO A 665 5.44 -3.91 8.67
CA PRO A 665 6.36 -2.90 9.23
C PRO A 665 6.54 -3.04 10.74
N ALA A 666 5.65 -3.78 11.43
CA ALA A 666 5.69 -4.08 12.85
C ALA A 666 6.92 -4.89 13.33
N TYR A 667 7.66 -5.51 12.41
CA TYR A 667 8.76 -6.45 12.72
C TYR A 667 10.17 -5.83 12.62
N GLN A 668 10.28 -4.54 12.31
CA GLN A 668 11.56 -3.87 12.10
C GLN A 668 12.35 -3.64 13.42
N ALA A 669 11.68 -3.65 14.57
CA ALA A 669 12.29 -3.41 15.88
C ALA A 669 12.65 -4.69 16.68
N GLN A 670 12.37 -5.88 16.14
CA GLN A 670 12.49 -7.17 16.85
C GLN A 670 13.59 -8.10 16.27
N ILE A 671 14.45 -7.60 15.39
CA ILE A 671 15.51 -8.40 14.79
C ILE A 671 16.73 -8.39 15.72
N THR A 672 16.70 -9.26 16.73
CA THR A 672 17.91 -9.78 17.40
C THR A 672 18.01 -11.25 17.03
N PHE A 673 19.07 -11.60 16.32
CA PHE A 673 19.32 -12.95 15.83
C PHE A 673 19.55 -13.92 17.01
N GLU A 674 18.57 -14.77 17.30
CA GLU A 674 18.81 -16.00 18.07
C GLU A 674 18.44 -17.24 17.23
N PRO A 675 19.32 -18.26 17.12
CA PRO A 675 19.23 -19.27 16.05
C PRO A 675 18.30 -20.46 16.36
N ASN A 676 17.61 -20.49 17.51
CA ASN A 676 17.12 -21.74 18.10
C ASN A 676 15.61 -21.76 18.43
N TYR A 677 14.74 -21.38 17.49
CA TYR A 677 13.33 -21.80 17.55
C TYR A 677 13.11 -23.06 16.69
N PRO A 678 12.41 -24.10 17.20
CA PRO A 678 12.16 -25.30 16.43
C PRO A 678 11.10 -24.99 15.35
N THR A 679 11.57 -24.70 14.15
CA THR A 679 10.75 -24.47 12.96
C THR A 679 10.28 -25.80 12.39
N HIS A 680 8.97 -26.01 12.33
CA HIS A 680 8.41 -27.05 11.48
C HIS A 680 8.47 -26.60 10.00
N GLN A 681 9.08 -27.46 9.20
CA GLN A 681 9.11 -27.57 7.72
C GLN A 681 7.75 -27.18 7.05
N ILE A 682 7.63 -26.58 5.84
CA ILE A 682 8.33 -26.78 4.54
C ILE A 682 8.13 -25.57 3.55
N GLY A 683 9.16 -25.24 2.73
CA GLY A 683 9.15 -25.06 1.24
C GLY A 683 8.54 -23.86 0.45
N SER A 684 9.43 -23.04 -0.17
CA SER A 684 9.48 -22.42 -1.53
C SER A 684 8.25 -21.79 -2.24
N TYR A 685 8.41 -20.54 -2.69
CA TYR A 685 7.48 -19.67 -3.45
C TYR A 685 7.03 -20.17 -4.85
N PHE A 686 7.51 -21.33 -5.32
CA PHE A 686 7.40 -21.75 -6.74
C PHE A 686 6.48 -22.93 -7.00
N ASP A 687 5.77 -23.42 -5.98
CA ASP A 687 5.03 -24.67 -6.06
C ASP A 687 3.49 -24.46 -6.15
N GLY A 688 3.02 -23.28 -6.55
CA GLY A 688 1.64 -23.06 -6.99
C GLY A 688 0.56 -22.87 -5.90
N LEU A 689 0.94 -22.60 -4.64
CA LEU A 689 0.01 -22.26 -3.55
C LEU A 689 0.39 -20.91 -2.91
N ILE A 690 -0.60 -20.03 -2.68
CA ILE A 690 -0.42 -18.76 -1.97
C ILE A 690 -0.88 -18.97 -0.53
N GLU A 691 0.05 -18.98 0.42
CA GLU A 691 -0.25 -18.94 1.86
C GLU A 691 0.39 -17.73 2.54
N VAL A 692 -0.41 -16.98 3.31
CA VAL A 692 -0.01 -15.78 4.06
C VAL A 692 0.13 -16.15 5.54
N HIS A 693 1.34 -16.07 6.10
CA HIS A 693 1.59 -16.43 7.49
C HIS A 693 1.59 -15.25 8.46
N THR A 694 0.70 -15.35 9.45
CA THR A 694 0.83 -14.75 10.78
C THR A 694 1.54 -15.75 11.69
N LEU A 695 2.42 -15.29 12.59
CA LEU A 695 3.12 -16.18 13.53
C LEU A 695 2.12 -16.77 14.54
N GLY A 696 1.65 -17.99 14.22
CA GLY A 696 0.80 -18.88 15.03
C GLY A 696 -0.06 -19.79 14.13
N LYS A 697 0.11 -21.12 14.19
CA LYS A 697 -0.57 -22.08 13.29
C LYS A 697 -2.10 -21.98 13.34
N PRO A 698 -2.81 -21.75 12.21
CA PRO A 698 -4.20 -22.17 12.06
C PRO A 698 -4.30 -23.70 12.16
N LYS A 699 -5.38 -24.22 12.75
CA LYS A 699 -5.77 -25.63 12.61
C LYS A 699 -6.86 -25.87 11.54
N PHE A 700 -7.34 -24.82 10.86
CA PHE A 700 -8.38 -24.94 9.83
C PHE A 700 -8.14 -24.00 8.64
N SER A 701 -8.55 -24.48 7.47
CA SER A 701 -8.56 -23.79 6.17
C SER A 701 -9.76 -22.85 6.08
N PHE A 702 -9.52 -21.60 5.66
CA PHE A 702 -10.58 -20.59 5.44
C PHE A 702 -11.31 -20.77 4.09
N ASN A 703 -10.93 -21.80 3.31
CA ASN A 703 -11.48 -22.03 1.98
C ASN A 703 -12.73 -22.94 1.95
N ASP A 704 -13.14 -23.53 3.09
CA ASP A 704 -14.25 -24.51 3.12
C ASP A 704 -15.61 -23.94 3.60
N SER A 705 -15.81 -22.61 3.55
CA SER A 705 -17.07 -21.99 3.98
C SER A 705 -17.88 -21.49 2.79
N SER A 706 -19.01 -22.13 2.51
CA SER A 706 -19.93 -21.83 1.40
C SER A 706 -21.02 -20.81 1.77
N SER A 707 -21.03 -20.28 2.99
CA SER A 707 -21.94 -19.19 3.39
C SER A 707 -21.38 -18.29 4.51
N ALA A 708 -21.94 -17.07 4.62
CA ALA A 708 -21.58 -16.08 5.64
C ALA A 708 -21.85 -16.55 7.09
N SER A 709 -22.77 -17.51 7.28
CA SER A 709 -23.05 -18.15 8.58
C SER A 709 -21.92 -19.08 9.03
N GLN A 710 -21.39 -19.90 8.11
CA GLN A 710 -20.26 -20.82 8.38
C GLN A 710 -18.95 -20.06 8.62
N LEU A 711 -18.77 -18.93 7.93
CA LEU A 711 -17.64 -18.04 8.14
C LEU A 711 -17.64 -17.43 9.56
N GLY A 712 -18.83 -17.19 10.14
CA GLY A 712 -19.00 -16.76 11.53
C GLY A 712 -18.73 -17.85 12.60
N GLU A 713 -18.99 -19.12 12.28
CA GLU A 713 -18.74 -20.26 13.19
C GLU A 713 -17.28 -20.74 13.16
N HIS A 714 -16.65 -20.79 11.99
CA HIS A 714 -15.22 -21.09 11.85
C HIS A 714 -14.34 -20.02 12.51
N TRP A 715 -14.80 -18.76 12.50
CA TRP A 715 -14.16 -17.67 13.24
C TRP A 715 -14.27 -17.84 14.77
N LYS A 716 -15.34 -18.46 15.28
CA LYS A 716 -15.50 -18.79 16.71
C LYS A 716 -14.61 -19.98 17.13
N ALA A 717 -14.51 -21.02 16.30
CA ALA A 717 -13.72 -22.22 16.59
C ALA A 717 -12.20 -21.99 16.53
N TYR A 718 -11.70 -21.15 15.62
CA TYR A 718 -10.26 -20.82 15.51
C TYR A 718 -9.68 -20.17 16.78
N TYR A 719 -10.51 -19.54 17.61
CA TYR A 719 -10.04 -18.87 18.81
C TYR A 719 -9.85 -19.82 19.99
N GLN A 720 -10.51 -20.99 20.04
CA GLN A 720 -10.58 -21.87 21.22
C GLN A 720 -9.36 -22.77 21.49
N ASP A 721 -8.58 -23.17 20.47
CA ASP A 721 -7.75 -24.41 20.58
C ASP A 721 -6.21 -24.25 20.62
N ASN A 722 -5.64 -23.05 20.46
CA ASN A 722 -4.17 -22.86 20.46
C ASN A 722 -3.63 -22.39 21.81
N ALA A 723 -3.93 -23.19 22.81
CA ALA A 723 -3.57 -22.94 24.17
C ALA A 723 -2.67 -24.03 24.75
N THR A 724 -1.41 -24.09 24.33
CA THR A 724 -0.36 -24.78 25.12
C THR A 724 0.48 -23.80 25.95
N ASP A 725 1.07 -24.30 27.02
CA ASP A 725 1.23 -23.60 28.30
C ASP A 725 2.50 -22.76 28.44
N ALA A 726 2.35 -21.46 28.17
CA ALA A 726 3.14 -20.43 28.86
C ALA A 726 2.17 -19.55 29.65
N SER A 727 2.36 -19.49 30.97
CA SER A 727 1.51 -18.79 31.92
C SER A 727 1.64 -17.27 31.78
N PHE A 728 0.92 -16.69 30.81
CA PHE A 728 0.69 -15.26 30.73
C PHE A 728 -0.26 -14.81 31.84
N LYS A 729 0.13 -13.83 32.66
CA LYS A 729 -0.77 -13.15 33.58
C LYS A 729 -1.70 -12.23 32.78
N PHE A 730 -2.95 -12.64 32.58
CA PHE A 730 -3.97 -11.77 32.01
C PHE A 730 -4.24 -10.58 32.95
N LEU A 731 -4.32 -9.39 32.35
CA LEU A 731 -4.70 -8.13 32.98
C LEU A 731 -6.15 -8.22 33.51
N LYS A 732 -6.49 -7.45 34.54
CA LYS A 732 -7.86 -7.46 35.08
C LYS A 732 -8.80 -6.79 34.08
N LYS A 733 -10.02 -7.35 33.91
CA LYS A 733 -11.10 -6.71 33.13
C LYS A 733 -11.26 -5.25 33.56
N GLY A 734 -11.13 -4.34 32.60
CA GLY A 734 -11.23 -2.90 32.78
C GLY A 734 -9.89 -2.15 32.90
N GLU A 735 -8.75 -2.82 32.94
CA GLU A 735 -7.42 -2.17 32.92
C GLU A 735 -7.14 -1.50 31.57
N LEU A 736 -6.50 -0.33 31.61
CA LEU A 736 -6.08 0.41 30.42
C LEU A 736 -4.72 -0.09 29.94
N ILE A 737 -4.62 -0.33 28.65
CA ILE A 737 -3.40 -0.76 27.98
C ILE A 737 -2.96 0.24 26.92
N THR A 738 -1.65 0.34 26.70
CA THR A 738 -1.06 1.23 25.70
C THR A 738 -0.99 0.52 24.35
N VAL A 739 -1.56 1.12 23.31
CA VAL A 739 -1.73 0.49 22.00
C VAL A 739 -1.21 1.41 20.89
N GLU A 740 -0.41 0.86 19.97
CA GLU A 740 0.08 1.54 18.78
C GLU A 740 -0.60 0.97 17.52
N PHE A 741 -1.26 1.82 16.74
CA PHE A 741 -1.86 1.47 15.45
C PHE A 741 -0.77 1.30 14.39
N GLN A 742 -0.73 0.15 13.73
CA GLN A 742 0.34 -0.18 12.79
C GLN A 742 -0.07 0.10 11.35
N SER A 743 -1.20 -0.45 10.91
CA SER A 743 -1.68 -0.33 9.54
C SER A 743 -3.14 -0.75 9.43
N ILE A 744 -3.77 -0.43 8.30
CA ILE A 744 -5.13 -0.86 7.94
C ILE A 744 -5.02 -2.01 6.94
N LEU A 745 -5.89 -3.00 7.06
CA LEU A 745 -6.02 -4.07 6.08
C LEU A 745 -6.60 -3.49 4.78
N SER A 746 -5.82 -3.51 3.70
CA SER A 746 -6.18 -2.89 2.42
C SER A 746 -7.40 -3.54 1.74
N THR A 747 -7.70 -4.79 2.05
CA THR A 747 -8.88 -5.53 1.54
C THR A 747 -10.15 -5.33 2.38
N ASN A 748 -10.02 -4.97 3.66
CA ASN A 748 -11.14 -4.63 4.53
C ASN A 748 -10.75 -3.46 5.44
N PRO A 749 -11.12 -2.22 5.07
CA PRO A 749 -10.70 -1.04 5.81
C PRO A 749 -11.29 -1.01 7.23
N ASN A 750 -12.26 -1.87 7.55
CA ASN A 750 -12.80 -2.03 8.90
C ASN A 750 -11.87 -2.76 9.87
N LEU A 751 -10.75 -3.32 9.43
CA LEU A 751 -9.80 -4.01 10.29
C LEU A 751 -8.43 -3.34 10.22
N GLY A 752 -7.89 -2.95 11.38
CA GLY A 752 -6.56 -2.40 11.52
C GLY A 752 -5.71 -3.23 12.46
N PHE A 753 -4.40 -3.23 12.27
CA PHE A 753 -3.46 -3.96 13.11
C PHE A 753 -2.92 -3.05 14.20
N VAL A 754 -2.81 -3.60 15.41
CA VAL A 754 -2.38 -2.87 16.59
C VAL A 754 -1.34 -3.68 17.38
N LYS A 755 -0.45 -2.96 18.06
CA LYS A 755 0.58 -3.51 18.94
C LYS A 755 0.38 -2.97 20.35
N ILE A 756 0.29 -3.86 21.34
CA ILE A 756 0.28 -3.45 22.75
C ILE A 756 1.73 -3.17 23.17
N LEU A 757 1.97 -2.02 23.82
CA LEU A 757 3.30 -1.52 24.20
C LEU A 757 3.67 -1.78 25.67
N ASP A 758 2.76 -2.33 26.48
CA ASP A 758 3.00 -2.53 27.90
C ASP A 758 4.02 -3.68 28.18
N PRO A 759 4.83 -3.61 29.24
CA PRO A 759 5.91 -4.59 29.49
C PRO A 759 5.38 -5.98 29.86
N GLY A 760 5.98 -7.03 29.30
CA GLY A 760 5.66 -8.44 29.63
C GLY A 760 4.49 -9.05 28.82
N THR A 761 3.88 -8.30 27.91
CA THR A 761 2.77 -8.73 27.07
C THR A 761 3.09 -8.57 25.58
N PHE A 762 3.74 -9.57 24.98
CA PHE A 762 3.83 -9.62 23.51
C PHE A 762 2.47 -10.02 22.93
N THR A 763 1.62 -9.02 22.69
CA THR A 763 0.32 -9.20 22.05
C THR A 763 0.15 -8.18 20.93
N GLN A 764 0.38 -8.64 19.70
CA GLN A 764 -0.09 -7.97 18.49
C GLN A 764 -1.48 -8.52 18.15
N GLY A 765 -2.36 -7.67 17.64
CA GLY A 765 -3.74 -8.06 17.38
C GLY A 765 -4.42 -7.17 16.35
N GLY A 766 -5.69 -7.45 16.08
CA GLY A 766 -6.54 -6.63 15.22
C GLY A 766 -7.48 -5.77 16.05
N ILE A 767 -7.64 -4.51 15.66
CA ILE A 767 -8.74 -3.65 16.07
C ILE A 767 -9.73 -3.56 14.92
N HIS A 768 -10.96 -4.03 15.14
CA HIS A 768 -12.04 -3.90 14.18
C HIS A 768 -12.75 -2.56 14.36
N ILE A 769 -13.40 -2.03 13.34
CA ILE A 769 -14.15 -0.77 13.37
C ILE A 769 -15.19 -0.76 14.50
N LEU A 770 -15.79 -1.91 14.80
CA LEU A 770 -16.75 -2.07 15.91
C LEU A 770 -16.14 -1.92 17.31
N GLN A 771 -14.80 -1.92 17.42
CA GLN A 771 -14.07 -1.62 18.65
C GLN A 771 -13.63 -0.15 18.72
N VAL A 772 -14.00 0.65 17.71
CA VAL A 772 -13.70 2.08 17.57
C VAL A 772 -14.97 2.91 17.43
N SER A 773 -15.99 2.41 16.72
CA SER A 773 -17.24 3.10 16.41
C SER A 773 -18.47 2.25 16.71
N SER A 774 -19.51 2.89 17.25
CA SER A 774 -20.86 2.33 17.43
C SER A 774 -21.73 2.47 16.17
N VAL A 775 -21.42 3.43 15.29
CA VAL A 775 -22.20 3.72 14.07
C VAL A 775 -21.47 3.20 12.82
N HIS A 776 -22.21 2.85 11.78
CA HIS A 776 -21.65 2.34 10.52
C HIS A 776 -20.87 3.44 9.78
N ILE A 777 -19.54 3.37 9.87
CA ILE A 777 -18.61 4.26 9.16
C ILE A 777 -17.74 3.38 8.26
N LYS A 778 -17.45 3.86 7.03
CA LYS A 778 -16.76 3.08 5.98
C LYS A 778 -15.28 2.82 6.27
N GLY A 779 -14.92 2.08 7.31
CA GLY A 779 -13.54 1.70 7.62
C GLY A 779 -12.73 2.70 8.45
N LEU A 780 -11.61 2.22 8.97
CA LEU A 780 -10.68 2.91 9.88
C LEU A 780 -9.76 3.92 9.17
N ASN A 781 -9.69 3.88 7.84
CA ASN A 781 -8.91 4.82 7.05
C ASN A 781 -9.47 6.24 7.18
N GLY A 782 -8.60 7.17 7.59
CA GLY A 782 -8.97 8.54 7.94
C GLY A 782 -9.38 8.73 9.39
N ILE A 783 -9.57 7.66 10.18
CA ILE A 783 -9.84 7.69 11.63
C ILE A 783 -8.58 7.37 12.44
N LEU A 784 -7.82 6.35 12.02
CA LEU A 784 -6.54 5.94 12.62
C LEU A 784 -5.45 5.88 11.54
N SER A 785 -4.26 6.37 11.87
CA SER A 785 -3.08 6.49 11.01
C SER A 785 -1.90 5.67 11.54
N PRO A 786 -1.03 5.13 10.66
CA PRO A 786 0.14 4.37 11.08
C PRO A 786 1.05 5.07 12.09
N GLY A 787 1.30 4.36 13.19
CA GLY A 787 2.06 4.75 14.36
C GLY A 787 1.36 5.76 15.27
N ASP A 788 0.04 5.91 15.17
CA ASP A 788 -0.79 6.53 16.21
C ASP A 788 -0.72 5.69 17.49
N ARG A 789 -0.67 6.35 18.66
CA ARG A 789 -0.66 5.67 19.96
C ARG A 789 -1.88 6.11 20.76
N PHE A 790 -2.61 5.17 21.34
CA PHE A 790 -3.82 5.40 22.14
C PHE A 790 -3.91 4.41 23.32
N LYS A 791 -4.72 4.73 24.32
CA LYS A 791 -5.06 3.78 25.40
C LYS A 791 -6.34 3.04 25.05
N ALA A 792 -6.39 1.73 25.29
CA ALA A 792 -7.59 0.92 25.10
C ALA A 792 -7.92 0.14 26.37
N ARG A 793 -9.19 -0.16 26.61
CA ARG A 793 -9.62 -0.94 27.77
C ARG A 793 -9.57 -2.43 27.48
N PHE A 794 -8.98 -3.20 28.39
CA PHE A 794 -9.01 -4.66 28.34
C PHE A 794 -10.38 -5.17 28.77
N ILE A 795 -11.09 -5.85 27.88
CA ILE A 795 -12.46 -6.33 28.11
C ILE A 795 -12.44 -7.70 28.77
N LYS A 796 -11.71 -8.66 28.20
CA LYS A 796 -11.59 -10.03 28.72
C LYS A 796 -10.51 -10.80 27.98
N SER A 797 -9.98 -11.81 28.65
CA SER A 797 -9.23 -12.90 28.03
C SER A 797 -10.21 -14.00 27.63
N VAL A 798 -10.25 -14.37 26.36
CA VAL A 798 -10.98 -15.55 25.86
C VAL A 798 -9.97 -16.37 25.08
N ASP A 799 -9.81 -17.63 25.45
CA ASP A 799 -8.97 -18.60 24.75
C ASP A 799 -7.54 -18.10 24.47
N LYS A 800 -6.88 -17.64 25.54
CA LYS A 800 -5.55 -17.03 25.54
C LYS A 800 -5.38 -15.75 24.69
N LYS A 801 -6.48 -15.08 24.32
CA LYS A 801 -6.45 -13.83 23.54
C LYS A 801 -7.07 -12.66 24.29
N ALA A 802 -6.42 -11.50 24.21
CA ALA A 802 -6.85 -10.27 24.85
C ALA A 802 -7.83 -9.51 23.94
N ARG A 803 -9.06 -9.26 24.41
CA ARG A 803 -10.01 -8.38 23.72
C ARG A 803 -9.91 -6.98 24.30
N ILE A 804 -9.76 -5.99 23.42
CA ILE A 804 -9.52 -4.59 23.78
C ILE A 804 -10.51 -3.70 23.03
N SER A 805 -10.94 -2.60 23.64
CA SER A 805 -11.89 -1.67 23.04
C SER A 805 -11.46 -0.23 23.28
N LEU A 806 -11.50 0.57 22.22
CA LEU A 806 -11.40 2.03 22.28
C LEU A 806 -12.81 2.66 22.29
N LYS A 807 -13.82 1.93 21.82
CA LYS A 807 -15.23 2.34 21.74
C LYS A 807 -15.78 2.79 23.09
N GLU A 808 -15.51 2.04 24.17
CA GLU A 808 -16.07 2.36 25.49
C GLU A 808 -15.58 3.72 26.00
N ASP A 809 -14.29 3.99 25.86
CA ASP A 809 -13.70 5.26 26.27
C ASP A 809 -14.17 6.41 25.36
N LEU A 810 -14.35 6.15 24.07
CA LEU A 810 -14.95 7.10 23.11
C LEU A 810 -16.41 7.41 23.44
N VAL A 811 -17.24 6.41 23.73
CA VAL A 811 -18.67 6.60 24.05
C VAL A 811 -18.83 7.37 25.36
N LEU A 812 -18.04 7.05 26.38
CA LEU A 812 -18.05 7.79 27.66
C LEU A 812 -17.69 9.26 27.44
N LEU A 813 -16.63 9.51 26.66
CA LEU A 813 -16.21 10.87 26.32
C LEU A 813 -17.26 11.60 25.47
N MET A 814 -17.86 10.93 24.49
CA MET A 814 -18.91 11.49 23.64
C MET A 814 -20.16 11.89 24.45
N LYS A 815 -20.56 11.07 25.44
CA LYS A 815 -21.69 11.39 26.32
C LYS A 815 -21.42 12.58 27.22
N ASP A 816 -20.26 12.60 27.88
CA ASP A 816 -19.81 13.75 28.69
C ASP A 816 -19.82 15.05 27.86
N LYS A 817 -19.39 14.97 26.60
CA LYS A 817 -19.44 16.12 25.68
C LYS A 817 -20.83 16.43 25.15
N SER A 818 -21.71 15.46 24.99
CA SER A 818 -23.09 15.72 24.53
C SER A 818 -23.91 16.52 25.51
N GLU A 819 -23.67 16.38 26.82
CA GLU A 819 -24.33 17.18 27.86
C GLU A 819 -23.99 18.68 27.77
N GLN A 820 -22.93 19.02 27.00
CA GLN A 820 -22.47 20.39 26.77
C GLN A 820 -22.99 20.97 25.44
N ILE A 821 -23.65 20.17 24.60
CA ILE A 821 -24.14 20.57 23.27
C ILE A 821 -25.65 20.78 23.33
N THR A 822 -26.08 22.03 23.11
CA THR A 822 -27.52 22.38 23.07
C THR A 822 -28.16 22.07 21.71
N GLN A 823 -27.41 22.22 20.62
CA GLN A 823 -27.85 21.98 19.25
C GLN A 823 -26.65 21.68 18.36
N THR A 824 -26.83 20.77 17.40
CA THR A 824 -25.82 20.42 16.39
C THR A 824 -26.47 20.02 15.07
N ILE A 825 -25.66 19.78 14.03
CA ILE A 825 -26.06 19.17 12.77
C ILE A 825 -25.79 17.67 12.84
N PHE A 826 -26.82 16.89 12.60
CA PHE A 826 -26.81 15.44 12.55
C PHE A 826 -26.96 14.95 11.12
N LYS A 827 -26.06 14.04 10.70
CA LYS A 827 -26.17 13.32 9.45
C LYS A 827 -26.81 11.96 9.71
N VAL A 828 -27.93 11.67 9.07
CA VAL A 828 -28.57 10.35 9.11
C VAL A 828 -27.69 9.36 8.36
N LEU A 829 -27.20 8.32 9.02
CA LEU A 829 -26.37 7.28 8.40
C LEU A 829 -27.15 6.00 8.12
N MET A 830 -28.11 5.67 8.99
CA MET A 830 -29.01 4.53 8.79
C MET A 830 -30.30 4.73 9.58
N THR A 831 -31.38 4.10 9.12
CA THR A 831 -32.65 4.00 9.86
C THR A 831 -32.99 2.54 10.11
N ASN A 832 -33.44 2.21 11.32
CA ASN A 832 -33.89 0.85 11.67
C ASN A 832 -35.22 0.93 12.44
N GLY A 833 -36.32 0.57 11.77
CA GLY A 833 -37.66 0.74 12.30
C GLY A 833 -37.96 2.22 12.55
N THR A 834 -38.32 2.56 13.79
CA THR A 834 -38.67 3.93 14.22
C THR A 834 -37.47 4.70 14.79
N ILE A 835 -36.24 4.19 14.63
CA ILE A 835 -35.02 4.83 15.16
C ILE A 835 -34.04 5.16 14.02
N ALA A 836 -33.59 6.42 13.98
CA ALA A 836 -32.52 6.88 13.09
C ALA A 836 -31.19 6.94 13.85
N PHE A 837 -30.10 6.48 13.23
CA PHE A 837 -28.74 6.51 13.77
C PHE A 837 -27.82 7.33 12.86
N GLY A 838 -26.90 8.07 13.46
CA GLY A 838 -26.05 8.97 12.70
C GLY A 838 -24.92 9.59 13.51
N ILE A 839 -24.23 10.55 12.90
CA ILE A 839 -23.10 11.25 13.48
C ILE A 839 -23.33 12.77 13.46
N THR A 840 -22.95 13.46 14.52
CA THR A 840 -23.04 14.92 14.59
C THR A 840 -21.78 15.59 14.04
N LYS A 841 -21.86 16.89 13.72
CA LYS A 841 -20.74 17.69 13.23
C LYS A 841 -19.56 17.77 14.20
N GLU A 842 -19.78 17.56 15.49
CA GLU A 842 -18.75 17.50 16.53
C GLU A 842 -18.18 16.08 16.71
N GLY A 843 -18.73 15.08 16.01
CA GLY A 843 -18.24 13.70 16.01
C GLY A 843 -18.90 12.78 17.03
N LEU A 844 -20.10 13.11 17.51
CA LEU A 844 -20.85 12.27 18.44
C LEU A 844 -21.68 11.20 17.72
N TYR A 845 -21.72 9.99 18.27
CA TYR A 845 -22.70 8.98 17.87
C TYR A 845 -24.06 9.31 18.45
N ALA A 846 -25.04 9.53 17.58
CA ALA A 846 -26.36 9.99 17.96
C ALA A 846 -27.47 9.08 17.42
N SER A 847 -28.59 9.03 18.14
CA SER A 847 -29.80 8.35 17.70
C SER A 847 -31.07 9.11 18.08
N TYR A 848 -32.11 8.93 17.28
CA TYR A 848 -33.41 9.59 17.42
C TYR A 848 -34.55 8.60 17.21
N LEU A 849 -35.55 8.63 18.07
CA LEU A 849 -36.79 7.86 17.94
C LEU A 849 -37.88 8.75 17.31
N PHE A 850 -38.41 8.36 16.16
CA PHE A 850 -39.36 9.15 15.37
C PHE A 850 -40.78 8.57 15.33
N GLU A 851 -41.18 7.83 16.37
CA GLU A 851 -42.55 7.31 16.48
C GLU A 851 -43.59 8.43 16.36
N ASN A 852 -44.41 8.39 15.30
CA ASN A 852 -45.41 9.40 14.93
C ASN A 852 -44.87 10.75 14.40
N ALA A 853 -43.64 10.81 13.88
CA ALA A 853 -43.14 12.01 13.19
C ALA A 853 -43.81 12.22 11.82
N ALA A 854 -44.06 13.47 11.44
CA ALA A 854 -44.73 13.82 10.18
C ALA A 854 -43.93 13.49 8.91
N THR A 855 -42.61 13.30 9.04
CA THR A 855 -41.68 12.96 7.95
C THR A 855 -40.61 12.00 8.49
N GLU A 856 -40.34 10.94 7.73
CA GLU A 856 -39.27 9.98 8.06
C GLU A 856 -37.91 10.53 7.63
N PRO A 857 -36.90 10.53 8.51
CA PRO A 857 -35.56 11.01 8.17
C PRO A 857 -34.90 10.10 7.13
N GLN A 858 -34.41 10.65 6.03
CA GLN A 858 -33.78 9.89 4.95
C GLN A 858 -32.27 9.73 5.16
N GLU A 859 -31.71 8.59 4.74
CA GLU A 859 -30.27 8.36 4.80
C GLU A 859 -29.49 9.43 4.01
N SER A 860 -28.31 9.77 4.50
CA SER A 860 -27.43 10.82 3.96
C SER A 860 -27.94 12.27 4.05
N HIS A 861 -29.15 12.51 4.57
CA HIS A 861 -29.69 13.85 4.80
C HIS A 861 -29.22 14.41 6.15
N PHE A 862 -29.24 15.74 6.27
CA PHE A 862 -28.70 16.47 7.41
C PHE A 862 -29.80 17.27 8.09
N HIS A 863 -29.82 17.26 9.42
CA HIS A 863 -30.86 17.90 10.20
C HIS A 863 -30.27 18.57 11.43
N TYR A 864 -30.98 19.54 11.99
CA TYR A 864 -30.68 19.98 13.35
C TYR A 864 -30.97 18.85 14.34
N PHE A 865 -30.10 18.68 15.33
CA PHE A 865 -30.23 17.67 16.37
C PHE A 865 -30.00 18.32 17.73
N TYR A 866 -30.90 18.03 18.66
CA TYR A 866 -30.91 18.54 20.02
C TYR A 866 -30.63 17.38 20.97
N PRO A 867 -29.38 17.22 21.45
CA PRO A 867 -29.03 16.16 22.38
C PRO A 867 -29.83 16.27 23.69
N GLU A 868 -30.30 15.14 24.19
CA GLU A 868 -30.95 15.01 25.48
C GLU A 868 -29.98 14.40 26.51
N ALA A 869 -30.13 14.79 27.78
CA ALA A 869 -29.28 14.31 28.86
C ALA A 869 -29.62 12.86 29.24
N ASP A 870 -28.85 11.90 28.72
CA ASP A 870 -28.94 10.49 29.13
C ASP A 870 -28.15 10.22 30.42
N GLN A 871 -28.83 10.30 31.57
CA GLN A 871 -28.22 10.04 32.88
C GLN A 871 -27.89 8.56 33.14
N SER A 872 -28.38 7.64 32.30
CA SER A 872 -28.38 6.21 32.61
C SER A 872 -27.04 5.51 32.35
N HIS A 873 -26.11 6.13 31.60
CA HIS A 873 -24.88 5.52 31.08
C HIS A 873 -25.08 4.17 30.35
N LYS A 874 -26.32 3.74 30.12
CA LYS A 874 -26.64 2.38 29.64
C LYS A 874 -26.59 2.25 28.13
N TYR A 875 -26.77 3.34 27.39
CA TYR A 875 -26.87 3.31 25.93
C TYR A 875 -25.53 3.61 25.24
N GLU A 876 -25.33 3.15 24.01
CA GLU A 876 -24.08 3.39 23.26
C GLU A 876 -24.11 4.66 22.39
N TYR A 877 -25.20 5.43 22.49
CA TYR A 877 -25.50 6.59 21.66
C TYR A 877 -25.96 7.77 22.51
N VAL A 878 -25.80 8.96 21.98
CA VAL A 878 -26.42 10.20 22.47
C VAL A 878 -27.84 10.24 21.91
N HIS A 879 -28.83 10.25 22.79
CA HIS A 879 -30.23 10.41 22.39
C HIS A 879 -30.57 11.89 22.26
N GLY A 880 -31.51 12.22 21.39
CA GLY A 880 -31.93 13.60 21.18
C GLY A 880 -33.04 13.70 20.15
N THR A 881 -33.56 14.91 19.94
CA THR A 881 -34.64 15.19 18.98
C THR A 881 -34.12 15.77 17.67
N LEU A 882 -34.78 15.42 16.57
CA LEU A 882 -34.49 15.93 15.23
C LEU A 882 -35.35 17.17 14.93
N GLY A 883 -34.69 18.24 14.48
CA GLY A 883 -35.29 19.46 13.96
C GLY A 883 -35.39 19.46 12.43
N GLN A 884 -35.56 20.65 11.84
CA GLN A 884 -35.66 20.81 10.39
C GLN A 884 -34.38 20.32 9.67
N GLU A 885 -34.58 19.85 8.43
CA GLU A 885 -33.50 19.50 7.52
C GLU A 885 -32.67 20.74 7.14
N VAL A 886 -31.37 20.54 6.89
CA VAL A 886 -30.40 21.61 6.65
C VAL A 886 -29.50 21.24 5.48
N ASP A 887 -29.36 22.13 4.50
CA ASP A 887 -28.42 21.97 3.38
C ASP A 887 -26.96 22.20 3.83
N THR A 888 -26.36 21.17 4.41
CA THR A 888 -24.94 21.19 4.81
C THR A 888 -24.27 19.85 4.51
N PHE A 889 -22.93 19.84 4.48
CA PHE A 889 -22.17 18.61 4.22
C PHE A 889 -20.90 18.55 5.09
N PHE A 890 -20.64 17.37 5.66
CA PHE A 890 -19.36 17.05 6.29
C PHE A 890 -19.02 15.56 6.16
N ASP A 891 -17.71 15.26 6.15
CA ASP A 891 -17.15 13.91 6.10
C ASP A 891 -17.10 13.31 7.51
N GLU A 892 -17.83 12.21 7.71
CA GLU A 892 -17.98 11.54 9.00
C GLU A 892 -16.64 11.06 9.61
N LYS A 893 -15.67 10.64 8.78
CA LYS A 893 -14.38 10.13 9.25
C LYS A 893 -13.45 11.25 9.66
N LYS A 894 -13.40 12.32 8.86
CA LYS A 894 -12.60 13.52 9.19
C LYS A 894 -13.11 14.19 10.46
N VAL A 895 -14.43 14.24 10.64
CA VAL A 895 -15.04 14.79 11.86
C VAL A 895 -14.70 13.91 13.07
N LEU A 896 -14.85 12.59 12.97
CA LEU A 896 -14.48 11.66 14.05
C LEU A 896 -12.98 11.71 14.38
N ARG A 897 -12.10 11.78 13.38
CA ARG A 897 -10.65 11.95 13.59
C ARG A 897 -10.32 13.23 14.32
N LYS A 898 -10.89 14.35 13.89
CA LYS A 898 -10.71 15.64 14.57
C LYS A 898 -11.19 15.58 16.02
N PHE A 899 -12.29 14.88 16.30
CA PHE A 899 -12.76 14.65 17.67
C PHE A 899 -11.73 13.85 18.49
N ILE A 900 -11.14 12.79 17.93
CA ILE A 900 -10.11 11.96 18.58
C ILE A 900 -8.82 12.76 18.86
N GLU A 901 -8.35 13.55 17.88
CA GLU A 901 -7.15 14.39 18.00
C GLU A 901 -7.37 15.57 18.96
N LYS A 902 -8.53 16.24 18.89
CA LYS A 902 -8.91 17.35 19.77
C LYS A 902 -8.91 16.94 21.25
N ASN A 903 -9.23 15.68 21.51
CA ASN A 903 -9.27 15.10 22.85
C ASN A 903 -8.01 14.29 23.19
N LEU A 904 -6.92 14.46 22.42
CA LEU A 904 -5.59 13.91 22.68
C LEU A 904 -5.56 12.38 22.86
N LEU A 905 -6.51 11.66 22.26
CA LEU A 905 -6.49 10.21 22.24
C LEU A 905 -5.37 9.68 21.33
N ILE A 906 -4.91 10.50 20.37
CA ILE A 906 -3.86 10.23 19.39
C ILE A 906 -3.04 11.49 19.10
N SER A 907 -1.72 11.37 18.91
CA SER A 907 -0.82 12.48 18.56
C SER A 907 -0.85 12.85 17.06
N PRO A 908 -0.82 14.15 16.68
CA PRO A 908 -0.68 14.57 15.29
C PRO A 908 0.75 14.33 14.75
N LYS A 909 0.91 13.88 13.48
CA LYS A 909 2.21 13.60 12.85
C LYS A 909 2.51 14.45 11.60
N THR A 910 3.79 14.80 11.44
CA THR A 910 4.47 15.39 10.27
C THR A 910 4.97 14.32 9.27
N GLU A 911 4.98 14.65 7.97
CA GLU A 911 5.35 13.74 6.87
C GLU A 911 6.87 13.55 6.67
N LEU A 912 7.28 12.44 6.03
CA LEU A 912 8.65 12.09 5.63
C LEU A 912 8.73 11.81 4.11
N PRO A 913 9.84 12.12 3.41
CA PRO A 913 9.94 12.08 1.95
C PRO A 913 10.32 10.70 1.37
N HIS A 914 9.96 10.50 0.09
CA HIS A 914 10.27 9.33 -0.75
C HIS A 914 11.67 9.40 -1.39
N LYS A 915 12.41 8.28 -1.46
CA LYS A 915 13.52 8.06 -2.39
C LYS A 915 13.42 6.66 -3.03
N GLU A 916 13.33 6.64 -4.36
CA GLU A 916 13.48 5.47 -5.22
C GLU A 916 14.96 5.30 -5.57
N ASP A 917 15.57 4.21 -5.12
CA ASP A 917 16.75 3.53 -5.68
C ASP A 917 17.04 2.31 -4.79
N SER A 918 16.16 1.31 -4.89
CA SER A 918 16.26 0.10 -4.07
C SER A 918 16.40 -1.10 -5.00
N ILE A 919 17.47 -1.89 -4.86
CA ILE A 919 17.67 -3.18 -5.53
C ILE A 919 16.43 -4.09 -5.44
N VAL A 920 15.65 -3.97 -4.35
CA VAL A 920 14.40 -4.69 -4.14
C VAL A 920 13.36 -4.37 -5.21
N TYR A 921 13.32 -3.13 -5.68
CA TYR A 921 12.46 -2.73 -6.79
C TYR A 921 12.78 -3.58 -8.03
N ASN A 922 14.06 -3.73 -8.38
CA ASN A 922 14.49 -4.49 -9.55
C ASN A 922 14.14 -5.98 -9.44
N TYR A 923 14.34 -6.58 -8.26
CA TYR A 923 13.96 -7.98 -8.04
C TYR A 923 12.46 -8.20 -8.11
N VAL A 924 11.68 -7.37 -7.40
CA VAL A 924 10.22 -7.46 -7.41
C VAL A 924 9.67 -7.21 -8.82
N GLN A 925 10.27 -6.28 -9.56
CA GLN A 925 9.90 -5.99 -10.94
C GLN A 925 10.19 -7.16 -11.89
N GLU A 926 11.31 -7.87 -11.73
CA GLU A 926 11.62 -9.06 -12.53
C GLU A 926 10.70 -10.25 -12.19
N ILE A 927 10.25 -10.36 -10.93
CA ILE A 927 9.21 -11.33 -10.54
C ILE A 927 7.87 -10.97 -11.20
N ILE A 928 7.46 -9.70 -11.20
CA ILE A 928 6.25 -9.24 -11.89
C ILE A 928 6.33 -9.59 -13.39
N TRP A 929 7.44 -9.31 -14.05
CA TRP A 929 7.63 -9.66 -15.46
C TRP A 929 7.65 -11.18 -15.71
N SER A 930 8.19 -11.96 -14.79
CA SER A 930 8.15 -13.43 -14.86
C SER A 930 6.71 -13.93 -14.77
N CYS A 931 5.91 -13.41 -13.83
CA CYS A 931 4.48 -13.73 -13.71
C CYS A 931 3.70 -13.38 -14.99
N GLU A 932 3.95 -12.21 -15.57
CA GLU A 932 3.29 -11.79 -16.81
C GLU A 932 3.68 -12.63 -18.02
N THR A 933 4.94 -13.07 -18.07
CA THR A 933 5.42 -13.97 -19.12
C THR A 933 4.67 -15.30 -19.05
N ILE A 934 4.39 -15.81 -17.84
CA ILE A 934 3.63 -17.05 -17.61
C ILE A 934 2.19 -16.97 -18.15
N LEU A 935 1.52 -15.81 -18.04
CA LEU A 935 0.12 -15.67 -18.46
C LEU A 935 -0.11 -15.98 -19.94
N ASN A 936 0.94 -15.82 -20.74
CA ASN A 936 0.91 -16.01 -22.17
C ASN A 936 1.26 -17.45 -22.61
N PHE A 937 1.71 -18.33 -21.69
CA PHE A 937 2.06 -19.71 -22.05
C PHE A 937 0.78 -20.56 -22.29
N PRO A 938 0.72 -21.31 -23.41
CA PRO A 938 -0.49 -22.02 -23.83
C PRO A 938 -0.84 -23.25 -22.96
N LYS A 939 0.10 -23.79 -22.18
CA LYS A 939 -0.04 -25.07 -21.45
C LYS A 939 -0.40 -24.93 -19.96
N ILE A 940 -0.90 -23.78 -19.51
CA ILE A 940 -1.09 -23.47 -18.09
C ILE A 940 -2.58 -23.33 -17.78
N SER A 941 -3.03 -23.95 -16.68
CA SER A 941 -4.44 -23.91 -16.25
C SER A 941 -4.90 -22.49 -15.90
N ASP A 942 -6.20 -22.22 -16.10
CA ASP A 942 -6.83 -20.93 -15.78
C ASP A 942 -6.62 -20.53 -14.31
N SER A 943 -6.70 -21.51 -13.40
CA SER A 943 -6.42 -21.33 -11.96
C SER A 943 -4.98 -20.90 -11.67
N THR A 944 -4.02 -21.47 -12.40
CA THR A 944 -2.60 -21.13 -12.25
C THR A 944 -2.32 -19.73 -12.80
N LYS A 945 -2.90 -19.40 -13.96
CA LYS A 945 -2.82 -18.04 -14.52
C LYS A 945 -3.38 -17.00 -13.55
N LEU A 946 -4.54 -17.27 -12.96
CA LEU A 946 -5.18 -16.38 -11.99
C LEU A 946 -4.32 -16.16 -10.74
N ALA A 947 -3.67 -17.21 -10.22
CA ALA A 947 -2.75 -17.09 -9.08
C ALA A 947 -1.55 -16.17 -9.39
N TYR A 948 -0.95 -16.28 -10.58
CA TYR A 948 0.14 -15.41 -10.99
C TYR A 948 -0.29 -13.96 -11.23
N ILE A 949 -1.53 -13.72 -11.71
CA ILE A 949 -2.10 -12.36 -11.82
C ILE A 949 -2.23 -11.73 -10.43
N TYR A 950 -2.77 -12.46 -9.45
CA TYR A 950 -2.90 -11.95 -8.08
C TYR A 950 -1.55 -11.69 -7.43
N LEU A 951 -0.55 -12.55 -7.66
CA LEU A 951 0.82 -12.31 -7.19
C LEU A 951 1.41 -11.04 -7.82
N ALA A 952 1.34 -10.89 -9.14
CA ALA A 952 1.83 -9.70 -9.84
C ALA A 952 1.09 -8.43 -9.38
N LYS A 953 -0.22 -8.52 -9.10
CA LYS A 953 -1.05 -7.41 -8.58
C LYS A 953 -0.59 -7.00 -7.19
N LEU A 954 -0.37 -7.96 -6.30
CA LEU A 954 0.14 -7.72 -4.95
C LEU A 954 1.50 -7.03 -5.00
N LEU A 955 2.44 -7.58 -5.77
CA LEU A 955 3.78 -7.02 -5.93
C LEU A 955 3.74 -5.63 -6.57
N SER A 956 2.90 -5.40 -7.58
CA SER A 956 2.73 -4.08 -8.20
C SER A 956 2.14 -3.06 -7.23
N SER A 957 1.20 -3.48 -6.38
CA SER A 957 0.61 -2.65 -5.33
C SER A 957 1.64 -2.27 -4.25
N LEU A 958 2.50 -3.22 -3.85
CA LEU A 958 3.61 -2.98 -2.94
C LEU A 958 4.62 -1.97 -3.50
N LEU A 959 4.83 -1.98 -4.82
CA LEU A 959 5.65 -0.99 -5.53
C LEU A 959 4.91 0.34 -5.83
N LYS A 960 3.64 0.48 -5.41
CA LYS A 960 2.76 1.62 -5.76
C LYS A 960 2.67 1.88 -7.27
N ASN A 961 2.76 0.82 -8.06
CA ASN A 961 2.72 0.87 -9.51
C ASN A 961 1.26 0.85 -10.00
N SER A 962 0.90 1.77 -10.91
CA SER A 962 -0.44 1.81 -11.54
C SER A 962 -0.83 0.51 -12.25
N LYS A 963 0.15 -0.36 -12.54
CA LYS A 963 -0.07 -1.72 -13.05
C LYS A 963 -0.92 -2.61 -12.14
N SER A 964 -1.06 -2.30 -10.85
CA SER A 964 -1.98 -3.02 -9.96
C SER A 964 -3.45 -2.89 -10.41
N PHE A 965 -3.84 -1.77 -11.01
CA PHE A 965 -5.19 -1.57 -11.55
C PHE A 965 -5.39 -2.40 -12.82
N TYR A 966 -4.40 -2.42 -13.71
CA TYR A 966 -4.42 -3.29 -14.89
C TYR A 966 -4.57 -4.78 -14.52
N LEU A 967 -3.77 -5.26 -13.55
CA LEU A 967 -3.81 -6.67 -13.12
C LEU A 967 -5.09 -7.01 -12.35
N ASP A 968 -5.73 -6.04 -11.70
CA ASP A 968 -7.06 -6.22 -11.10
C ASP A 968 -8.13 -6.46 -12.17
N GLU A 969 -8.13 -5.66 -13.25
CA GLU A 969 -9.06 -5.84 -14.37
C GLU A 969 -8.81 -7.15 -15.11
N MET A 970 -7.55 -7.56 -15.28
CA MET A 970 -7.22 -8.88 -15.82
C MET A 970 -7.76 -10.01 -14.93
N ALA A 971 -7.63 -9.92 -13.60
CA ALA A 971 -8.16 -10.93 -12.68
C ALA A 971 -9.69 -11.05 -12.77
N LYS A 972 -10.40 -9.92 -12.85
CA LYS A 972 -11.87 -9.90 -13.05
C LYS A 972 -12.27 -10.54 -14.36
N TYR A 973 -11.56 -10.22 -15.44
CA TYR A 973 -11.81 -10.78 -16.76
C TYR A 973 -11.58 -12.30 -16.83
N PHE A 974 -10.50 -12.81 -16.24
CA PHE A 974 -10.29 -14.27 -16.15
C PHE A 974 -11.35 -14.97 -15.29
N THR A 975 -11.76 -14.34 -14.18
CA THR A 975 -12.85 -14.85 -13.33
C THR A 975 -14.16 -14.90 -14.13
N PHE A 976 -14.44 -13.88 -14.95
CA PHE A 976 -15.58 -13.85 -15.86
C PHE A 976 -15.55 -15.00 -16.88
N LEU A 977 -14.40 -15.29 -17.51
CA LEU A 977 -14.26 -16.42 -18.42
C LEU A 977 -14.49 -17.77 -17.71
N MET A 978 -13.93 -17.95 -16.51
CA MET A 978 -14.14 -19.16 -15.71
C MET A 978 -15.62 -19.36 -15.37
N LYS A 979 -16.34 -18.30 -14.99
CA LYS A 979 -17.80 -18.35 -14.75
C LYS A 979 -18.60 -18.73 -15.99
N ILE A 980 -18.24 -18.23 -17.18
CA ILE A 980 -18.89 -18.66 -18.43
C ILE A 980 -18.75 -20.17 -18.64
N LYS A 981 -17.56 -20.71 -18.36
CA LYS A 981 -17.22 -22.13 -18.53
C LYS A 981 -17.95 -23.03 -17.52
N GLU A 982 -18.15 -22.56 -16.30
CA GLU A 982 -18.72 -23.34 -15.19
C GLU A 982 -20.24 -23.16 -15.04
N GLU A 983 -20.72 -21.92 -15.10
CA GLU A 983 -22.10 -21.53 -14.77
C GLU A 983 -22.87 -20.98 -15.98
N GLY A 984 -22.17 -20.58 -17.04
CA GLY A 984 -22.76 -20.04 -18.26
C GLY A 984 -22.80 -18.52 -18.34
N ILE A 985 -23.08 -18.02 -19.55
CA ILE A 985 -22.95 -16.59 -19.88
C ILE A 985 -23.90 -15.69 -19.09
N LEU A 986 -25.09 -16.18 -18.73
CA LEU A 986 -26.08 -15.40 -17.98
C LEU A 986 -25.59 -15.08 -16.56
N SER A 987 -25.05 -16.08 -15.84
CA SER A 987 -24.46 -15.89 -14.50
C SER A 987 -23.26 -14.93 -14.56
N ALA A 988 -22.42 -15.08 -15.59
CA ALA A 988 -21.22 -14.26 -15.73
C ALA A 988 -21.50 -12.77 -16.02
N VAL A 989 -22.65 -12.44 -16.63
CA VAL A 989 -23.02 -11.05 -16.99
C VAL A 989 -23.41 -10.21 -15.77
N GLU A 990 -23.97 -10.82 -14.72
CA GLU A 990 -24.48 -10.09 -13.54
C GLU A 990 -23.37 -9.32 -12.79
N ASP A 991 -22.12 -9.78 -12.89
CA ASP A 991 -20.97 -9.21 -12.19
C ASP A 991 -20.13 -8.22 -13.03
N ILE A 992 -20.51 -7.98 -14.29
CA ILE A 992 -19.75 -7.10 -15.19
C ILE A 992 -19.87 -5.65 -14.72
N LYS A 993 -18.73 -4.98 -14.54
CA LYS A 993 -18.65 -3.55 -14.25
C LYS A 993 -17.83 -2.83 -15.33
N PRO A 994 -18.20 -1.59 -15.70
CA PRO A 994 -17.40 -0.80 -16.62
C PRO A 994 -16.04 -0.48 -16.00
N ILE A 995 -15.02 -0.58 -16.83
CA ILE A 995 -13.63 -0.35 -16.50
C ILE A 995 -13.39 1.17 -16.50
N SER A 996 -12.67 1.68 -15.50
CA SER A 996 -12.47 3.13 -15.35
C SER A 996 -11.73 3.74 -16.55
N GLU A 997 -12.12 4.95 -16.96
CA GLU A 997 -11.47 5.68 -18.06
C GLU A 997 -9.99 5.95 -17.80
N GLU A 998 -9.60 6.13 -16.53
CA GLU A 998 -8.22 6.33 -16.11
C GLU A 998 -7.38 5.05 -16.34
N THR A 999 -7.94 3.87 -15.99
CA THR A 999 -7.30 2.58 -16.28
C THR A 999 -7.17 2.35 -17.79
N ILE A 1000 -8.21 2.67 -18.57
CA ILE A 1000 -8.18 2.52 -20.04
C ILE A 1000 -7.15 3.46 -20.67
N ARG A 1001 -7.07 4.72 -20.22
CA ARG A 1001 -6.08 5.69 -20.69
C ARG A 1001 -4.65 5.22 -20.42
N ASN A 1002 -4.40 4.67 -19.25
CA ASN A 1002 -3.08 4.16 -18.85
C ASN A 1002 -2.76 2.79 -19.46
N PHE A 1003 -3.78 1.98 -19.78
CA PHE A 1003 -3.64 0.62 -20.33
C PHE A 1003 -4.68 0.37 -21.45
N PRO A 1004 -4.46 0.91 -22.67
CA PRO A 1004 -5.46 0.90 -23.75
C PRO A 1004 -5.97 -0.48 -24.17
N LYS A 1005 -5.23 -1.56 -23.91
CA LYS A 1005 -5.66 -2.93 -24.23
C LYS A 1005 -6.87 -3.41 -23.45
N VAL A 1006 -7.08 -2.89 -22.25
CA VAL A 1006 -8.25 -3.21 -21.42
C VAL A 1006 -9.54 -2.74 -22.10
N GLN A 1007 -9.44 -1.83 -23.08
CA GLN A 1007 -10.54 -1.44 -23.96
C GLN A 1007 -11.12 -2.64 -24.74
N LYS A 1008 -10.32 -3.65 -25.10
CA LYS A 1008 -10.84 -4.87 -25.73
C LYS A 1008 -11.74 -5.65 -24.76
N ILE A 1009 -11.34 -5.74 -23.49
CA ILE A 1009 -12.17 -6.36 -22.43
C ILE A 1009 -13.46 -5.56 -22.25
N GLN A 1010 -13.37 -4.23 -22.20
CA GLN A 1010 -14.54 -3.35 -22.11
C GLN A 1010 -15.51 -3.57 -23.28
N LYS A 1011 -15.02 -3.67 -24.52
CA LYS A 1011 -15.86 -3.98 -25.69
C LYS A 1011 -16.55 -5.34 -25.59
N ILE A 1012 -15.86 -6.36 -25.08
CA ILE A 1012 -16.46 -7.68 -24.82
C ILE A 1012 -17.56 -7.57 -23.77
N TYR A 1013 -17.32 -6.84 -22.68
CA TYR A 1013 -18.32 -6.57 -21.64
C TYR A 1013 -19.55 -5.85 -22.19
N ASP A 1014 -19.36 -4.85 -23.06
CA ASP A 1014 -20.45 -4.07 -23.68
C ASP A 1014 -21.28 -4.92 -24.67
N ALA A 1015 -20.64 -5.84 -25.38
CA ALA A 1015 -21.32 -6.77 -26.28
C ALA A 1015 -22.07 -7.86 -25.52
N VAL A 1016 -21.43 -8.50 -24.54
CA VAL A 1016 -21.99 -9.62 -23.77
C VAL A 1016 -23.08 -9.16 -22.79
N SER A 1017 -22.99 -7.96 -22.22
CA SER A 1017 -24.03 -7.41 -21.35
C SER A 1017 -25.38 -7.15 -22.04
N PHE A 1018 -25.40 -7.13 -23.38
CA PHE A 1018 -26.63 -7.03 -24.18
C PHE A 1018 -27.30 -8.39 -24.39
N TYR A 1019 -26.53 -9.49 -24.32
CA TYR A 1019 -27.02 -10.85 -24.53
C TYR A 1019 -28.28 -11.21 -23.71
N PRO A 1020 -28.37 -10.94 -22.39
CA PRO A 1020 -29.59 -11.20 -21.61
C PRO A 1020 -30.73 -10.20 -21.86
N LYS A 1021 -30.43 -9.00 -22.39
CA LYS A 1021 -31.40 -7.92 -22.60
C LYS A 1021 -32.11 -8.00 -23.94
N ALA A 1022 -31.63 -8.84 -24.85
CA ALA A 1022 -32.19 -8.94 -26.18
C ALA A 1022 -33.56 -9.65 -26.17
N GLU A 1023 -34.59 -8.95 -26.66
CA GLU A 1023 -35.95 -9.48 -26.80
C GLU A 1023 -36.17 -10.18 -28.16
N SER A 1024 -35.46 -9.76 -29.20
CA SER A 1024 -35.54 -10.30 -30.56
C SER A 1024 -34.18 -10.29 -31.28
N SER A 1025 -34.05 -11.08 -32.36
CA SER A 1025 -32.87 -11.06 -33.22
C SER A 1025 -32.67 -9.74 -33.97
N GLU A 1026 -33.74 -8.95 -34.18
CA GLU A 1026 -33.66 -7.62 -34.80
C GLU A 1026 -32.83 -6.64 -33.96
N GLY A 1027 -32.90 -6.73 -32.62
CA GLY A 1027 -32.10 -5.90 -31.73
C GLY A 1027 -30.58 -6.13 -31.84
N PHE A 1028 -30.14 -7.34 -32.23
CA PHE A 1028 -28.74 -7.61 -32.52
C PHE A 1028 -28.33 -7.03 -33.89
N LEU A 1029 -29.20 -7.09 -34.90
CA LEU A 1029 -28.94 -6.55 -36.24
C LEU A 1029 -28.76 -5.03 -36.24
N ASP A 1030 -29.50 -4.30 -35.41
CA ASP A 1030 -29.31 -2.86 -35.25
C ASP A 1030 -27.98 -2.53 -34.57
N LYS A 1031 -27.54 -3.37 -33.63
CA LYS A 1031 -26.24 -3.22 -32.96
C LYS A 1031 -25.06 -3.55 -33.89
N ILE A 1032 -25.24 -4.52 -34.79
CA ILE A 1032 -24.30 -4.86 -35.87
C ILE A 1032 -24.14 -3.66 -36.83
N LYS A 1033 -25.24 -3.06 -37.28
CA LYS A 1033 -25.22 -1.88 -38.17
C LYS A 1033 -24.54 -0.66 -37.54
N ASN A 1034 -24.62 -0.52 -36.22
CA ASN A 1034 -24.02 0.57 -35.45
C ASN A 1034 -22.64 0.25 -34.88
N SER A 1035 -22.04 -0.90 -35.22
CA SER A 1035 -20.75 -1.32 -34.69
C SER A 1035 -19.59 -0.52 -35.28
N SER A 1036 -18.53 -0.34 -34.49
CA SER A 1036 -17.40 0.53 -34.85
C SER A 1036 -16.27 -0.19 -35.62
N SER A 1037 -16.28 -1.54 -35.63
CA SER A 1037 -15.21 -2.37 -36.20
C SER A 1037 -15.72 -3.75 -36.63
N SER A 1038 -15.07 -4.36 -37.63
CA SER A 1038 -15.42 -5.70 -38.14
C SER A 1038 -15.42 -6.76 -37.02
N ASP A 1039 -14.39 -6.76 -36.16
CA ASP A 1039 -14.28 -7.70 -35.03
C ASP A 1039 -15.46 -7.60 -34.04
N GLU A 1040 -16.02 -6.40 -33.87
CA GLU A 1040 -17.16 -6.14 -32.99
C GLU A 1040 -18.47 -6.64 -33.63
N SER A 1041 -18.63 -6.43 -34.94
CA SER A 1041 -19.73 -7.01 -35.72
C SER A 1041 -19.72 -8.53 -35.64
N ASP A 1042 -18.58 -9.17 -35.91
CA ASP A 1042 -18.41 -10.63 -35.88
C ASP A 1042 -18.72 -11.22 -34.50
N MET A 1043 -18.33 -10.53 -33.43
CA MET A 1043 -18.64 -10.93 -32.06
C MET A 1043 -20.14 -10.81 -31.78
N ILE A 1044 -20.80 -9.72 -32.18
CA ILE A 1044 -22.25 -9.54 -31.97
C ILE A 1044 -23.05 -10.56 -32.81
N GLU A 1045 -22.62 -10.86 -34.02
CA GLU A 1045 -23.18 -11.93 -34.87
C GLU A 1045 -23.05 -13.30 -34.22
N PHE A 1046 -21.86 -13.61 -33.66
CA PHE A 1046 -21.65 -14.84 -32.89
C PHE A 1046 -22.59 -14.91 -31.68
N LEU A 1047 -22.69 -13.84 -30.89
CA LEU A 1047 -23.61 -13.75 -29.75
C LEU A 1047 -25.07 -13.95 -30.20
N MET A 1048 -25.48 -13.32 -31.30
CA MET A 1048 -26.82 -13.49 -31.88
C MET A 1048 -27.09 -14.95 -32.26
N GLY A 1049 -26.15 -15.60 -32.96
CA GLY A 1049 -26.26 -17.00 -33.35
C GLY A 1049 -26.41 -17.93 -32.13
N MET A 1050 -25.60 -17.71 -31.09
CA MET A 1050 -25.67 -18.48 -29.86
C MET A 1050 -26.98 -18.23 -29.08
N TRP A 1051 -27.50 -17.00 -29.09
CA TRP A 1051 -28.79 -16.66 -28.49
C TRP A 1051 -29.95 -17.38 -29.18
N ILE A 1052 -29.95 -17.44 -30.52
CA ILE A 1052 -30.95 -18.17 -31.31
C ILE A 1052 -30.89 -19.67 -30.99
N LEU A 1053 -29.68 -20.25 -30.99
CA LEU A 1053 -29.47 -21.67 -30.70
C LEU A 1053 -29.92 -22.06 -29.28
N GLN A 1054 -29.70 -21.17 -28.31
CA GLN A 1054 -30.16 -21.37 -26.94
C GLN A 1054 -31.69 -21.27 -26.83
N LYS A 1055 -32.34 -20.34 -27.55
CA LYS A 1055 -33.82 -20.21 -27.57
C LYS A 1055 -34.52 -21.38 -28.25
N GLN A 1056 -33.89 -22.01 -29.23
CA GLN A 1056 -34.43 -23.16 -29.95
C GLN A 1056 -34.17 -24.50 -29.24
N ASN A 1057 -33.50 -24.52 -28.08
CA ASN A 1057 -33.03 -25.73 -27.40
C ASN A 1057 -32.26 -26.70 -28.33
N ALA A 1058 -31.56 -26.16 -29.33
CA ALA A 1058 -31.01 -26.94 -30.42
C ALA A 1058 -29.67 -27.62 -30.07
N ILE A 1059 -28.98 -27.17 -29.02
CA ILE A 1059 -27.60 -27.59 -28.68
C ILE A 1059 -27.44 -27.78 -27.16
N ASN A 1060 -26.56 -28.73 -26.78
CA ASN A 1060 -26.15 -28.98 -25.40
C ASN A 1060 -25.54 -27.74 -24.74
N GLN A 1061 -26.06 -27.35 -23.57
CA GLN A 1061 -25.59 -26.19 -22.80
C GLN A 1061 -24.09 -26.22 -22.46
N ARG A 1062 -23.50 -27.40 -22.21
CA ARG A 1062 -22.05 -27.52 -21.95
C ARG A 1062 -21.20 -27.22 -23.18
N LEU A 1063 -21.70 -27.56 -24.37
CA LEU A 1063 -21.03 -27.22 -25.62
C LEU A 1063 -21.10 -25.71 -25.87
N ILE A 1064 -22.27 -25.11 -25.63
CA ILE A 1064 -22.49 -23.66 -25.69
C ILE A 1064 -21.52 -22.91 -24.75
N GLN A 1065 -21.37 -23.35 -23.50
CA GLN A 1065 -20.44 -22.77 -22.53
C GLN A 1065 -18.98 -22.85 -22.99
N ARG A 1066 -18.55 -23.98 -23.57
CA ARG A 1066 -17.18 -24.13 -24.12
C ARG A 1066 -16.93 -23.22 -25.33
N ILE A 1067 -17.89 -23.10 -26.24
CA ILE A 1067 -17.80 -22.23 -27.42
C ILE A 1067 -17.76 -20.74 -26.99
N PHE A 1068 -18.57 -20.35 -26.00
CA PHE A 1068 -18.49 -18.99 -25.43
C PHE A 1068 -17.12 -18.72 -24.81
N HIS A 1069 -16.62 -19.63 -23.98
CA HIS A 1069 -15.29 -19.48 -23.38
C HIS A 1069 -14.20 -19.31 -24.44
N SER A 1070 -14.19 -20.16 -25.48
CA SER A 1070 -13.16 -20.10 -26.54
C SER A 1070 -13.25 -18.82 -27.38
N LYS A 1071 -14.45 -18.40 -27.78
CA LYS A 1071 -14.62 -17.24 -28.67
C LYS A 1071 -14.44 -15.90 -27.94
N LEU A 1072 -14.70 -15.86 -26.63
CA LEU A 1072 -14.59 -14.65 -25.81
C LEU A 1072 -13.22 -14.51 -25.12
N SER A 1073 -12.34 -15.53 -25.17
CA SER A 1073 -10.98 -15.50 -24.63
C SER A 1073 -10.04 -14.67 -25.51
N ILE A 1074 -9.45 -13.60 -24.96
CA ILE A 1074 -8.47 -12.76 -25.67
C ILE A 1074 -7.09 -13.47 -25.81
N LEU A 1075 -6.89 -14.59 -25.13
CA LEU A 1075 -5.61 -15.27 -24.95
C LEU A 1075 -5.47 -16.62 -25.67
N ASP A 1076 -6.59 -17.22 -26.11
CA ASP A 1076 -6.57 -18.53 -26.75
C ASP A 1076 -6.54 -18.38 -28.28
N THR A 1077 -5.38 -18.64 -28.88
CA THR A 1077 -5.22 -18.61 -30.35
C THR A 1077 -5.51 -19.95 -31.04
N ASP A 1078 -5.68 -21.05 -30.31
CA ASP A 1078 -5.54 -22.41 -30.88
C ASP A 1078 -6.81 -23.29 -30.88
N THR A 1079 -8.01 -22.76 -30.62
CA THR A 1079 -9.21 -23.62 -30.63
C THR A 1079 -9.66 -24.07 -32.03
N SER A 1080 -9.20 -23.43 -33.11
CA SER A 1080 -9.49 -23.89 -34.47
C SER A 1080 -8.85 -25.25 -34.78
N SER A 1081 -7.72 -25.61 -34.17
CA SER A 1081 -7.07 -26.92 -34.40
C SER A 1081 -7.68 -28.05 -33.56
N GLN A 1082 -8.12 -27.77 -32.33
CA GLN A 1082 -8.82 -28.76 -31.48
C GLN A 1082 -10.25 -29.04 -31.94
N LEU A 1083 -10.95 -28.04 -32.49
CA LEU A 1083 -12.27 -28.24 -33.09
C LEU A 1083 -12.22 -29.14 -34.34
N ILE A 1084 -11.15 -29.05 -35.12
CA ILE A 1084 -10.94 -29.89 -36.31
C ILE A 1084 -10.51 -31.32 -35.93
N GLU A 1085 -9.69 -31.51 -34.89
CA GLU A 1085 -9.39 -32.86 -34.37
C GLU A 1085 -10.63 -33.53 -33.77
N ASP A 1086 -11.49 -32.78 -33.07
CA ASP A 1086 -12.75 -33.29 -32.56
C ASP A 1086 -13.77 -33.53 -33.70
N GLU A 1087 -13.85 -32.68 -34.73
CA GLU A 1087 -14.70 -32.91 -35.92
C GLU A 1087 -14.21 -34.07 -36.81
N LEU A 1088 -12.90 -34.25 -36.96
CA LEU A 1088 -12.32 -35.41 -37.65
C LEU A 1088 -12.60 -36.69 -36.86
N GLN A 1089 -12.54 -36.66 -35.53
CA GLN A 1089 -12.99 -37.79 -34.70
C GLN A 1089 -14.50 -38.01 -34.72
N ILE A 1090 -15.32 -36.97 -34.95
CA ILE A 1090 -16.79 -37.09 -35.07
C ILE A 1090 -17.17 -37.65 -36.45
N SER A 1091 -16.45 -37.27 -37.51
CA SER A 1091 -16.71 -37.77 -38.88
C SER A 1091 -16.19 -39.19 -39.12
N GLU A 1092 -15.09 -39.62 -38.48
CA GLU A 1092 -14.63 -41.02 -38.51
C GLU A 1092 -15.49 -41.96 -37.64
N ARG A 1093 -16.26 -41.44 -36.67
CA ARG A 1093 -17.16 -42.22 -35.81
C ARG A 1093 -18.50 -42.59 -36.44
N GLN A 1094 -18.84 -42.07 -37.63
CA GLN A 1094 -20.15 -42.30 -38.26
C GLN A 1094 -20.20 -43.37 -39.36
N SER A 1095 -19.13 -44.16 -39.57
CA SER A 1095 -19.23 -45.31 -40.47
C SER A 1095 -18.59 -46.58 -39.90
N ILE A 1096 -19.47 -47.39 -39.29
CA ILE A 1096 -19.43 -48.85 -39.10
C ILE A 1096 -18.52 -49.31 -37.94
N THR A 1097 -19.01 -49.85 -36.82
CA THR A 1097 -19.82 -51.08 -36.74
C THR A 1097 -20.59 -51.17 -35.41
N LYS A 1098 -21.83 -51.68 -35.45
CA LYS A 1098 -22.70 -52.01 -34.31
C LYS A 1098 -21.95 -52.66 -33.12
N VAL A 1099 -22.01 -52.05 -31.95
CA VAL A 1099 -22.01 -52.76 -30.66
C VAL A 1099 -23.08 -52.11 -29.77
N THR A 1100 -24.09 -52.88 -29.41
CA THR A 1100 -25.17 -52.55 -28.47
C THR A 1100 -24.59 -52.30 -27.08
N PRO A 1101 -24.87 -51.18 -26.39
CA PRO A 1101 -24.49 -51.03 -24.99
C PRO A 1101 -25.32 -51.98 -24.11
N LEU A 1102 -24.64 -52.69 -23.21
CA LEU A 1102 -25.27 -53.61 -22.26
C LEU A 1102 -25.98 -52.81 -21.15
N ASN A 1103 -27.29 -52.69 -21.26
CA ASN A 1103 -28.16 -52.08 -20.27
C ASN A 1103 -28.67 -53.15 -19.29
N LEU A 1104 -28.52 -52.94 -17.98
CA LEU A 1104 -28.88 -53.91 -16.93
C LEU A 1104 -30.38 -53.92 -16.59
N GLY A 1105 -31.20 -53.23 -17.39
CA GLY A 1105 -32.65 -53.13 -17.20
C GLY A 1105 -33.04 -51.89 -16.41
N LYS A 1106 -34.18 -51.96 -15.69
CA LYS A 1106 -34.71 -50.84 -14.89
C LYS A 1106 -34.75 -51.22 -13.41
N GLU A 1107 -34.60 -50.23 -12.55
CA GLU A 1107 -34.79 -50.40 -11.11
C GLU A 1107 -36.19 -50.94 -10.78
N ASN A 1108 -36.24 -51.82 -9.79
CA ASN A 1108 -37.47 -52.45 -9.35
C ASN A 1108 -37.40 -52.80 -7.86
N LYS A 1109 -38.35 -53.63 -7.40
CA LYS A 1109 -38.45 -54.02 -5.98
C LYS A 1109 -37.29 -54.88 -5.46
N ASN A 1110 -36.52 -55.50 -6.35
CA ASN A 1110 -35.39 -56.37 -6.03
C ASN A 1110 -34.09 -55.89 -6.70
N GLN A 1111 -34.07 -54.72 -7.34
CA GLN A 1111 -32.91 -54.23 -8.10
C GLN A 1111 -32.79 -52.71 -7.96
N GLU A 1112 -31.63 -52.22 -7.52
CA GLU A 1112 -31.32 -50.80 -7.35
C GLU A 1112 -29.99 -50.45 -8.05
N PHE A 1113 -29.91 -49.26 -8.65
CA PHE A 1113 -28.72 -48.73 -9.29
C PHE A 1113 -28.17 -47.52 -8.53
N LYS A 1114 -26.85 -47.45 -8.43
CA LYS A 1114 -26.11 -46.30 -7.91
C LYS A 1114 -24.89 -46.04 -8.77
N SER A 1115 -24.67 -44.78 -9.10
CA SER A 1115 -23.57 -44.37 -9.97
C SER A 1115 -22.21 -44.51 -9.29
N SER A 1116 -22.12 -44.31 -7.97
CA SER A 1116 -20.88 -44.27 -7.20
C SER A 1116 -21.16 -44.39 -5.69
N ILE A 1117 -20.16 -44.78 -4.89
CA ILE A 1117 -20.22 -44.65 -3.41
C ILE A 1117 -19.60 -43.37 -2.88
N ILE A 1118 -19.03 -42.55 -3.76
CA ILE A 1118 -18.30 -41.32 -3.44
C ILE A 1118 -19.02 -40.10 -3.99
N TYR A 1119 -19.44 -40.17 -5.25
CA TYR A 1119 -19.99 -39.03 -5.98
C TYR A 1119 -21.50 -39.15 -6.09
N ASP A 1120 -22.17 -38.03 -5.88
CA ASP A 1120 -23.60 -37.93 -6.15
C ASP A 1120 -23.83 -37.89 -7.68
N PRO A 1121 -24.89 -38.54 -8.22
CA PRO A 1121 -25.25 -38.40 -9.64
C PRO A 1121 -25.32 -36.94 -10.14
N GLU A 1122 -25.72 -36.00 -9.28
CA GLU A 1122 -25.93 -34.59 -9.64
C GLU A 1122 -24.74 -33.67 -9.29
N SER A 1123 -23.73 -34.17 -8.56
CA SER A 1123 -22.57 -33.39 -8.10
C SER A 1123 -21.24 -34.04 -8.45
N SER A 1124 -20.31 -33.26 -9.00
CA SER A 1124 -18.92 -33.68 -9.25
C SER A 1124 -18.04 -33.66 -7.99
N SER A 1125 -18.54 -33.13 -6.87
CA SER A 1125 -17.80 -33.09 -5.60
C SER A 1125 -17.94 -34.41 -4.84
N PRO A 1126 -16.84 -34.96 -4.28
CA PRO A 1126 -16.91 -36.19 -3.49
C PRO A 1126 -17.70 -35.95 -2.20
N ASN A 1127 -18.70 -36.78 -1.96
CA ASN A 1127 -19.53 -36.77 -0.76
C ASN A 1127 -19.70 -38.20 -0.20
N PRO A 1128 -18.59 -38.83 0.25
CA PRO A 1128 -18.59 -40.22 0.68
C PRO A 1128 -19.54 -40.46 1.86
N GLU A 1129 -19.68 -39.53 2.81
CA GLU A 1129 -20.55 -39.77 3.98
C GLU A 1129 -22.03 -39.94 3.60
N ILE A 1130 -22.54 -39.11 2.69
CA ILE A 1130 -23.93 -39.20 2.24
C ILE A 1130 -24.12 -40.39 1.31
N GLN A 1131 -23.19 -40.62 0.39
CA GLN A 1131 -23.28 -41.73 -0.55
C GLN A 1131 -23.10 -43.09 0.13
N GLU A 1132 -22.16 -43.24 1.06
CA GLU A 1132 -22.04 -44.42 1.93
C GLU A 1132 -23.36 -44.65 2.70
N PHE A 1133 -23.94 -43.59 3.27
CA PHE A 1133 -25.21 -43.71 3.99
C PHE A 1133 -26.34 -44.16 3.06
N ASN A 1134 -26.41 -43.65 1.83
CA ASN A 1134 -27.41 -44.07 0.84
C ASN A 1134 -27.25 -45.54 0.44
N ILE A 1135 -26.01 -46.00 0.23
CA ILE A 1135 -25.69 -47.40 -0.04
C ILE A 1135 -26.11 -48.29 1.13
N LEU A 1136 -25.75 -47.92 2.36
CA LEU A 1136 -26.13 -48.66 3.58
C LEU A 1136 -27.64 -48.61 3.83
N LYS A 1137 -28.31 -47.49 3.55
CA LYS A 1137 -29.76 -47.36 3.63
C LYS A 1137 -30.46 -48.33 2.68
N THR A 1138 -29.96 -48.44 1.45
CA THR A 1138 -30.47 -49.41 0.47
C THR A 1138 -30.24 -50.85 0.94
N ILE A 1139 -29.06 -51.16 1.49
CA ILE A 1139 -28.77 -52.47 2.06
C ILE A 1139 -29.73 -52.81 3.21
N ALA A 1140 -29.93 -51.90 4.17
CA ALA A 1140 -30.91 -52.06 5.24
C ALA A 1140 -32.33 -52.26 4.69
N GLY A 1141 -32.69 -51.51 3.65
CA GLY A 1141 -33.96 -51.62 2.94
C GLY A 1141 -34.22 -53.00 2.36
N PHE A 1142 -33.21 -53.61 1.71
CA PHE A 1142 -33.31 -54.97 1.16
C PHE A 1142 -33.31 -56.05 2.24
N LEU A 1143 -32.45 -55.93 3.26
CA LEU A 1143 -32.41 -56.87 4.40
C LEU A 1143 -33.77 -56.95 5.11
N ASN A 1144 -34.45 -55.81 5.29
CA ASN A 1144 -35.77 -55.74 5.93
C ASN A 1144 -36.94 -56.07 4.99
N ALA A 1145 -36.71 -56.16 3.69
CA ALA A 1145 -37.71 -56.54 2.69
C ALA A 1145 -37.50 -58.00 2.24
N SER A 1146 -37.61 -58.25 0.93
CA SER A 1146 -37.48 -59.58 0.31
C SER A 1146 -36.06 -59.85 -0.25
N GLY A 1147 -35.06 -59.04 0.10
CA GLY A 1147 -33.74 -59.06 -0.53
C GLY A 1147 -33.71 -58.44 -1.92
N GLY A 1148 -32.53 -58.30 -2.52
CA GLY A 1148 -32.33 -57.73 -3.85
C GLY A 1148 -30.85 -57.54 -4.22
N ASP A 1149 -30.63 -57.10 -5.46
CA ASP A 1149 -29.31 -56.79 -6.01
C ASP A 1149 -29.12 -55.26 -6.09
N LEU A 1150 -28.03 -54.75 -5.52
CA LEU A 1150 -27.58 -53.37 -5.65
C LEU A 1150 -26.37 -53.30 -6.59
N TYR A 1151 -26.47 -52.49 -7.63
CA TYR A 1151 -25.39 -52.28 -8.59
C TYR A 1151 -24.75 -50.90 -8.40
N ILE A 1152 -23.43 -50.85 -8.34
CA ILE A 1152 -22.65 -49.63 -8.14
C ILE A 1152 -21.73 -49.41 -9.35
N GLY A 1153 -21.69 -48.20 -9.89
CA GLY A 1153 -21.06 -47.91 -11.18
C GLY A 1153 -22.06 -48.01 -12.35
N VAL A 1154 -23.36 -47.87 -12.05
CA VAL A 1154 -24.47 -47.95 -13.01
C VAL A 1154 -25.38 -46.74 -12.80
N ASN A 1155 -25.76 -46.06 -13.87
CA ASN A 1155 -26.67 -44.90 -13.78
C ASN A 1155 -28.14 -45.34 -13.63
N ASP A 1156 -29.04 -44.39 -13.35
CA ASP A 1156 -30.47 -44.66 -13.15
C ASP A 1156 -31.18 -45.21 -14.41
N GLN A 1157 -30.54 -45.11 -15.58
CA GLN A 1157 -31.02 -45.66 -16.85
C GLN A 1157 -30.62 -47.13 -17.05
N GLY A 1158 -29.76 -47.68 -16.19
CA GLY A 1158 -29.25 -49.05 -16.27
C GLY A 1158 -27.96 -49.19 -17.09
N ASP A 1159 -27.34 -48.07 -17.49
CA ASP A 1159 -26.09 -48.08 -18.24
C ASP A 1159 -24.88 -48.13 -17.30
N ILE A 1160 -23.91 -48.98 -17.65
CA ILE A 1160 -22.68 -49.17 -16.89
C ILE A 1160 -21.75 -47.97 -17.16
N ILE A 1161 -21.47 -47.19 -16.12
CA ILE A 1161 -20.62 -45.99 -16.17
C ILE A 1161 -19.25 -46.19 -15.49
N GLY A 1162 -19.12 -47.22 -14.65
CA GLY A 1162 -17.86 -47.71 -14.09
C GLY A 1162 -17.41 -47.12 -12.75
N LEU A 1163 -16.46 -47.81 -12.11
CA LEU A 1163 -15.90 -47.48 -10.78
C LEU A 1163 -14.59 -46.68 -10.80
N ALA A 1164 -14.07 -46.31 -11.98
CA ALA A 1164 -12.74 -45.70 -12.12
C ALA A 1164 -12.56 -44.40 -11.31
N LYS A 1165 -13.63 -43.60 -11.18
CA LYS A 1165 -13.62 -42.37 -10.36
C LYS A 1165 -13.49 -42.68 -8.87
N ASP A 1166 -14.13 -43.74 -8.41
CA ASP A 1166 -14.11 -44.15 -7.01
C ASP A 1166 -12.74 -44.74 -6.66
N TYR A 1167 -12.13 -45.52 -7.56
CA TYR A 1167 -10.76 -45.99 -7.39
C TYR A 1167 -9.76 -44.85 -7.25
N LYS A 1168 -9.87 -43.84 -8.13
CA LYS A 1168 -9.00 -42.66 -8.07
C LYS A 1168 -9.16 -41.89 -6.76
N PHE A 1169 -10.36 -41.82 -6.20
CA PHE A 1169 -10.61 -41.18 -4.91
C PHE A 1169 -9.91 -41.89 -3.75
N PHE A 1170 -9.95 -43.23 -3.73
CA PHE A 1170 -9.25 -44.02 -2.71
C PHE A 1170 -7.72 -44.07 -2.92
N GLY A 1171 -7.23 -43.64 -4.08
CA GLY A 1171 -5.82 -43.43 -4.42
C GLY A 1171 -5.40 -44.19 -5.69
N GLU A 1172 -4.33 -43.73 -6.36
CA GLU A 1172 -3.88 -44.27 -7.66
C GLU A 1172 -3.49 -45.77 -7.67
N LYS A 1173 -3.28 -46.37 -6.49
CA LYS A 1173 -2.98 -47.81 -6.33
C LYS A 1173 -4.21 -48.66 -5.96
N THR A 1174 -5.41 -48.07 -5.92
CA THR A 1174 -6.66 -48.76 -5.59
C THR A 1174 -7.10 -49.63 -6.77
N ASN A 1175 -7.34 -50.92 -6.50
CA ASN A 1175 -7.86 -51.90 -7.44
C ASN A 1175 -9.18 -52.52 -6.91
N ALA A 1176 -9.82 -53.35 -7.73
CA ALA A 1176 -11.07 -54.06 -7.40
C ALA A 1176 -11.05 -54.71 -5.99
N ASP A 1177 -9.98 -55.42 -5.63
CA ASP A 1177 -9.85 -56.08 -4.31
C ASP A 1177 -9.84 -55.10 -3.13
N SER A 1178 -9.18 -53.95 -3.29
CA SER A 1178 -9.17 -52.92 -2.25
C SER A 1178 -10.53 -52.22 -2.11
N TYR A 1179 -11.26 -52.08 -3.22
CA TYR A 1179 -12.59 -51.49 -3.26
C TYR A 1179 -13.66 -52.40 -2.66
N GLU A 1180 -13.65 -53.70 -2.99
CA GLU A 1180 -14.53 -54.68 -2.37
C GLU A 1180 -14.30 -54.77 -0.85
N ARG A 1181 -13.04 -54.78 -0.41
CA ARG A 1181 -12.70 -54.73 1.03
C ARG A 1181 -13.21 -53.46 1.71
N HIS A 1182 -13.25 -52.34 1.01
CA HIS A 1182 -13.81 -51.10 1.54
C HIS A 1182 -15.32 -51.23 1.75
N LEU A 1183 -16.08 -51.67 0.74
CA LEU A 1183 -17.52 -51.94 0.85
C LEU A 1183 -17.84 -52.92 1.99
N ARG A 1184 -17.05 -54.00 2.11
CA ARG A 1184 -17.22 -55.00 3.18
C ARG A 1184 -16.97 -54.40 4.58
N LYS A 1185 -15.99 -53.51 4.72
CA LYS A 1185 -15.75 -52.77 5.99
C LYS A 1185 -16.92 -51.86 6.35
N LEU A 1186 -17.52 -51.18 5.36
CA LEU A 1186 -18.69 -50.32 5.57
C LEU A 1186 -19.88 -51.13 6.10
N ILE A 1187 -20.18 -52.27 5.48
CA ILE A 1187 -21.28 -53.15 5.89
C ILE A 1187 -21.04 -53.69 7.32
N ILE A 1188 -19.82 -54.12 7.65
CA ILE A 1188 -19.49 -54.62 9.00
C ILE A 1188 -19.62 -53.51 10.05
N ARG A 1189 -19.22 -52.28 9.71
CA ARG A 1189 -19.25 -51.12 10.61
C ARG A 1189 -20.66 -50.81 11.08
N ASP A 1190 -21.62 -50.80 10.17
CA ASP A 1190 -22.98 -50.28 10.42
C ASP A 1190 -24.04 -51.37 10.70
N PHE A 1191 -23.75 -52.65 10.39
CA PHE A 1191 -24.66 -53.76 10.67
C PHE A 1191 -24.07 -54.77 11.66
N ASN A 1192 -23.18 -55.65 11.20
CA ASN A 1192 -22.30 -56.55 11.96
C ASN A 1192 -21.66 -57.59 11.00
N LYS A 1193 -20.84 -58.50 11.56
CA LYS A 1193 -20.18 -59.57 10.81
C LYS A 1193 -21.15 -60.66 10.31
N ASP A 1194 -22.25 -60.91 11.01
CA ASP A 1194 -23.22 -61.93 10.60
C ASP A 1194 -23.93 -61.52 9.31
N ILE A 1195 -24.47 -60.30 9.27
CA ILE A 1195 -25.09 -59.70 8.08
C ILE A 1195 -24.07 -59.61 6.93
N SER A 1196 -22.85 -59.16 7.21
CA SER A 1196 -21.81 -59.08 6.18
C SER A 1196 -21.42 -60.45 5.61
N SER A 1197 -21.58 -61.55 6.36
CA SER A 1197 -21.26 -62.90 5.89
C SER A 1197 -22.30 -63.46 4.92
N GLN A 1198 -23.51 -62.90 4.92
CA GLN A 1198 -24.62 -63.31 4.06
C GLN A 1198 -24.77 -62.44 2.81
N ILE A 1199 -24.03 -61.32 2.72
CA ILE A 1199 -24.01 -60.44 1.56
C ILE A 1199 -22.85 -60.83 0.63
N GLU A 1200 -23.15 -61.06 -0.64
CA GLU A 1200 -22.15 -61.36 -1.66
C GLU A 1200 -21.83 -60.08 -2.46
N ILE A 1201 -20.54 -59.76 -2.60
CA ILE A 1201 -20.07 -58.60 -3.38
C ILE A 1201 -19.18 -59.14 -4.50
N GLN A 1202 -19.49 -58.77 -5.74
CA GLN A 1202 -18.72 -59.14 -6.92
C GLN A 1202 -18.37 -57.88 -7.71
N ILE A 1203 -17.11 -57.73 -8.13
CA ILE A 1203 -16.71 -56.73 -9.12
C ILE A 1203 -16.73 -57.41 -10.49
N ILE A 1204 -17.52 -56.89 -11.41
CA ILE A 1204 -17.75 -57.46 -12.73
C ILE A 1204 -17.17 -56.49 -13.77
N GLU A 1205 -16.29 -57.00 -14.62
CA GLU A 1205 -15.77 -56.26 -15.77
C GLU A 1205 -16.65 -56.54 -17.00
N SER A 1206 -17.14 -55.48 -17.65
CA SER A 1206 -17.85 -55.57 -18.92
C SER A 1206 -17.32 -54.48 -19.86
N GLU A 1207 -16.89 -54.88 -21.06
CA GLU A 1207 -16.32 -53.97 -22.08
C GLU A 1207 -15.21 -53.02 -21.56
N LYS A 1208 -14.33 -53.53 -20.68
CA LYS A 1208 -13.22 -52.79 -20.03
C LYS A 1208 -13.68 -51.73 -19.02
N VAL A 1209 -14.92 -51.82 -18.55
CA VAL A 1209 -15.49 -50.98 -17.49
C VAL A 1209 -15.95 -51.89 -16.35
N GLU A 1210 -15.43 -51.64 -15.14
CA GLU A 1210 -15.77 -52.42 -13.94
C GLU A 1210 -16.94 -51.78 -13.17
N TYR A 1211 -17.89 -52.59 -12.71
CA TYR A 1211 -18.97 -52.21 -11.81
C TYR A 1211 -19.13 -53.24 -10.67
N ALA A 1212 -19.70 -52.84 -9.54
CA ALA A 1212 -19.92 -53.75 -8.41
C ALA A 1212 -21.37 -54.22 -8.36
N LYS A 1213 -21.58 -55.52 -8.14
CA LYS A 1213 -22.87 -56.12 -7.81
C LYS A 1213 -22.85 -56.60 -6.36
N ILE A 1214 -23.80 -56.13 -5.56
CA ILE A 1214 -23.99 -56.51 -4.16
C ILE A 1214 -25.31 -57.26 -4.03
N GLN A 1215 -25.26 -58.55 -3.71
CA GLN A 1215 -26.42 -59.40 -3.54
C GLN A 1215 -26.81 -59.46 -2.06
N ILE A 1216 -28.00 -58.98 -1.74
CA ILE A 1216 -28.44 -58.73 -0.37
C ILE A 1216 -29.65 -59.63 -0.07
N PRO A 1217 -29.54 -60.61 0.83
CA PRO A 1217 -30.66 -61.49 1.14
C PRO A 1217 -31.70 -60.80 2.03
N ALA A 1218 -32.89 -61.40 2.14
CA ALA A 1218 -33.83 -61.04 3.20
C ALA A 1218 -33.31 -61.55 4.54
N TYR A 1219 -33.21 -60.68 5.54
CA TYR A 1219 -32.74 -61.05 6.88
C TYR A 1219 -33.93 -61.33 7.80
N HIS A 1220 -33.81 -62.37 8.62
CA HIS A 1220 -34.91 -62.95 9.41
C HIS A 1220 -35.29 -62.12 10.64
N VAL A 1221 -34.41 -61.22 11.09
CA VAL A 1221 -34.65 -60.25 12.18
C VAL A 1221 -34.68 -58.82 11.62
N PRO A 1222 -35.44 -57.89 12.21
CA PRO A 1222 -35.36 -56.47 11.88
C PRO A 1222 -33.94 -55.91 12.00
N VAL A 1223 -33.42 -55.31 10.93
CA VAL A 1223 -32.09 -54.69 10.87
C VAL A 1223 -32.24 -53.17 10.94
N SER A 1224 -31.66 -52.55 11.97
CA SER A 1224 -31.59 -51.09 12.06
C SER A 1224 -30.30 -50.55 11.48
N LEU A 1225 -30.37 -49.41 10.78
CA LEU A 1225 -29.21 -48.59 10.44
C LEU A 1225 -29.28 -47.31 11.29
N LYS A 1226 -28.27 -47.05 12.14
CA LYS A 1226 -28.22 -45.90 13.05
C LYS A 1226 -29.52 -45.70 13.85
N ASN A 1227 -30.06 -46.77 14.45
CA ASN A 1227 -31.31 -46.82 15.22
C ASN A 1227 -32.59 -46.49 14.43
N ARG A 1228 -32.54 -46.54 13.10
CA ARG A 1228 -33.70 -46.36 12.21
C ARG A 1228 -33.93 -47.61 11.38
N PHE A 1229 -35.17 -47.94 11.08
CA PHE A 1229 -35.51 -49.11 10.28
C PHE A 1229 -35.93 -48.65 8.88
N PHE A 1230 -35.30 -49.20 7.86
CA PHE A 1230 -35.61 -48.89 6.46
C PHE A 1230 -36.12 -50.15 5.78
N GLN A 1231 -37.14 -50.04 4.94
CA GLN A 1231 -37.64 -51.16 4.14
C GLN A 1231 -37.88 -50.71 2.70
N ARG A 1232 -37.46 -51.56 1.76
CA ARG A 1232 -37.76 -51.37 0.34
C ARG A 1232 -39.24 -51.60 0.08
N GLN A 1233 -39.91 -50.61 -0.52
CA GLN A 1233 -41.32 -50.65 -0.90
C GLN A 1233 -41.43 -50.21 -2.37
N GLY A 1234 -41.58 -51.17 -3.28
CA GLY A 1234 -41.54 -50.89 -4.72
C GLY A 1234 -40.15 -50.42 -5.15
N ASN A 1235 -40.06 -49.30 -5.87
CA ASN A 1235 -38.79 -48.73 -6.33
C ASN A 1235 -38.20 -47.69 -5.35
N GLU A 1236 -38.67 -47.64 -4.10
CA GLU A 1236 -38.18 -46.66 -3.11
C GLU A 1236 -37.86 -47.32 -1.76
N THR A 1237 -36.83 -46.82 -1.07
CA THR A 1237 -36.45 -47.28 0.27
C THR A 1237 -36.92 -46.27 1.32
N ARG A 1238 -37.93 -46.65 2.11
CA ARG A 1238 -38.60 -45.78 3.09
C ARG A 1238 -38.24 -46.13 4.52
N GLU A 1239 -38.21 -45.13 5.39
CA GLU A 1239 -38.06 -45.32 6.84
C GLU A 1239 -39.40 -45.77 7.43
N ILE A 1240 -39.37 -46.81 8.27
CA ILE A 1240 -40.54 -47.30 9.00
C ILE A 1240 -40.52 -46.70 10.41
N VAL A 1241 -41.59 -45.99 10.76
CA VAL A 1241 -41.75 -45.32 12.07
C VAL A 1241 -43.14 -45.55 12.65
N GLY A 1242 -43.32 -45.28 13.95
CA GLY A 1242 -44.62 -45.30 14.60
C GLY A 1242 -45.30 -46.69 14.61
N GLN A 1243 -46.60 -46.72 14.33
CA GLN A 1243 -47.41 -47.96 14.37
C GLN A 1243 -46.94 -48.99 13.33
N ASP A 1244 -46.46 -48.55 12.17
CA ASP A 1244 -45.95 -49.43 11.11
C ASP A 1244 -44.68 -50.17 11.54
N LEU A 1245 -43.85 -49.54 12.39
CA LEU A 1245 -42.66 -50.16 12.95
C LEU A 1245 -43.05 -51.30 13.90
N ILE A 1246 -44.06 -51.09 14.75
CA ILE A 1246 -44.56 -52.13 15.66
C ILE A 1246 -45.09 -53.32 14.84
N LEU A 1247 -45.92 -53.07 13.82
CA LEU A 1247 -46.45 -54.11 12.94
C LEU A 1247 -45.37 -54.81 12.09
N PHE A 1248 -44.33 -54.08 11.68
CA PHE A 1248 -43.17 -54.65 10.97
C PHE A 1248 -42.36 -55.58 11.88
N MET A 1249 -42.06 -55.13 13.10
CA MET A 1249 -41.34 -55.91 14.11
C MET A 1249 -42.13 -57.18 14.46
N GLU A 1250 -43.43 -57.07 14.74
CA GLU A 1250 -44.29 -58.23 15.01
C GLU A 1250 -44.32 -59.25 13.87
N ARG A 1251 -44.35 -58.80 12.61
CA ARG A 1251 -44.34 -59.70 11.44
C ARG A 1251 -43.02 -60.47 11.32
N LYS A 1252 -41.87 -59.79 11.48
CA LYS A 1252 -40.55 -60.43 11.43
C LYS A 1252 -40.28 -61.37 12.62
N PHE A 1253 -40.79 -61.04 13.82
CA PHE A 1253 -40.67 -61.90 15.00
C PHE A 1253 -41.69 -63.06 15.03
N LYS A 1254 -42.84 -62.96 14.35
CA LYS A 1254 -43.80 -64.08 14.20
C LYS A 1254 -43.34 -65.13 13.18
N SER A 1255 -42.64 -64.72 12.11
CA SER A 1255 -42.11 -65.66 11.11
C SER A 1255 -40.98 -66.57 11.63
N THR A 1256 -40.43 -66.31 12.82
CA THR A 1256 -39.35 -67.09 13.45
C THR A 1256 -39.85 -68.27 14.31
N ASN A 1257 -41.17 -68.41 14.52
CA ASN A 1257 -41.79 -69.43 15.40
C ASN A 1257 -42.57 -70.54 14.69
N GLN A 1258 -42.35 -70.79 13.40
CA GLN A 1258 -42.83 -72.01 12.73
C GLN A 1258 -41.64 -72.94 12.44
N PRO A 1259 -41.69 -74.23 12.81
CA PRO A 1259 -40.61 -75.17 12.52
C PRO A 1259 -40.57 -75.47 11.01
N SER A 1260 -39.35 -75.66 10.51
CA SER A 1260 -39.00 -76.01 9.14
C SER A 1260 -39.61 -77.35 8.70
N ASP A 1261 -40.34 -77.33 7.58
CA ASP A 1261 -40.56 -78.48 6.68
C ASP A 1261 -39.82 -78.24 5.36
#